data_AF-A0A0M3QWR1-F1
#
_entry.id   AF-A0A0M3QWR1-F1
#
_cell.length_a   1.000
_cell.length_b   1.000
_cell.length_c   1.000
_cell.angle_alpha   90.00
_cell.angle_beta   90.00
_cell.angle_gamma   90.00
#
_symmetry.space_group_name_H-M   'P 1'
#
loop_
_entity.id
_entity.type
_entity.pdbx_description
1 polymer ?
#
loop_
_entity_poly.entity_id
_entity_poly.type
_entity_poly.pdbx_seq_one_letter_code
_entity_poly.pdbx_strand_id
1 'polypeptide(L)'
;MVMAVILLLALAVVLGCYCAIHRQKIGAIYLKPLLTPLEDCYHATPIEQRRRRTIWDIPGPKRIPFLGTKWIFLLFFKRYKMTKLHEVYADLNRQYGDIVLEVMPSNVPIVHLYKREDLEKVLKYPSKYPFRPPTEIIVMYRNSRPDRYASVGIVNEQGPMWQRLRSSLTSSITSPRILQNFLPALNAVCDDFVELLRARRDAQTNIVPNFEELANLMGLEAVCTLMLGRRMGFLVPNAKQPEKISQLAAAVKQLFISQRDSYYGLGLWKYFPTKTYRDFARAEDLIYDVISEIIDHELEEHKKSAACEDEDAAGLRSVFLNILELKELDIRDKKSAIIDFIAAGIETLANTLLFVLSSVTGEPTIIPRILNEFIEYRDTNILQDALTNATYTKACIQESYRLRPTAFCLARILEEDMELSGYSLSAGTVVLCQNMVACHKDSNFQEAKQFTPERWIDPATSNFTVNVDSANIVVPFGVGRRTCPGKRFVEMEVVLLLAKLVLSFEVSFVKPLETEFEFLLAPKTPLSLKLRDQISRVEMSPADDNSFATTSGNKKATYTIISIKIVELCLLICCLGLIDDPATNSHLRVFISPRVMALSYVTFGALIIYTAIYLIMALFGDLTPWRTATLWALIGFILFVAVCALLFRDWSSTKDRNYWHPNMHRLDLVMATAAISLVTALIYLLDVLLTIRFGVHGDLE
;
A
#
# COMPACT_ATOMS: atom_id res chain seq x y z
N MET A 1 -0.84 63.81 -9.38
CA MET A 1 -0.40 62.40 -9.24
C MET A 1 -0.26 61.68 -10.58
N VAL A 2 -1.35 61.40 -11.33
CA VAL A 2 -1.34 60.51 -12.52
C VAL A 2 -0.18 60.77 -13.51
N MET A 3 0.05 62.02 -13.93
CA MET A 3 1.18 62.34 -14.84
C MET A 3 2.57 61.99 -14.28
N ALA A 4 2.80 62.10 -12.98
CA ALA A 4 4.10 61.76 -12.38
C ALA A 4 4.34 60.24 -12.42
N VAL A 5 3.29 59.44 -12.25
CA VAL A 5 3.35 57.97 -12.38
C VAL A 5 3.63 57.57 -13.83
N ILE A 6 2.99 58.24 -14.80
CA ILE A 6 3.25 58.03 -16.23
C ILE A 6 4.70 58.39 -16.59
N LEU A 7 5.23 59.50 -16.05
CA LEU A 7 6.61 59.93 -16.31
C LEU A 7 7.64 58.93 -15.74
N LEU A 8 7.40 58.40 -14.53
CA LEU A 8 8.24 57.38 -13.90
C LEU A 8 8.19 56.05 -14.65
N LEU A 9 7.02 55.63 -15.13
CA LEU A 9 6.87 54.44 -15.98
C LEU A 9 7.60 54.58 -17.32
N ALA A 10 7.49 55.74 -17.98
CA ALA A 10 8.21 56.02 -19.22
C ALA A 10 9.73 55.98 -19.01
N LEU A 11 10.23 56.60 -17.92
CA LEU A 11 11.66 56.59 -17.58
C LEU A 11 12.17 55.16 -17.29
N ALA A 12 11.38 54.34 -16.58
CA ALA A 12 11.71 52.95 -16.31
C ALA A 12 11.77 52.08 -17.58
N VAL A 13 10.86 52.31 -18.55
CA VAL A 13 10.90 51.63 -19.86
C VAL A 13 12.15 52.03 -20.65
N VAL A 14 12.51 53.31 -20.68
CA VAL A 14 13.72 53.80 -21.38
C VAL A 14 15.00 53.19 -20.78
N LEU A 15 15.15 53.16 -19.44
CA LEU A 15 16.28 52.46 -18.80
C LEU A 15 16.26 50.94 -19.07
N GLY A 16 15.08 50.33 -19.15
CA GLY A 16 14.91 48.92 -19.52
C GLY A 16 15.45 48.62 -20.93
N CYS A 17 15.09 49.45 -21.92
CA CYS A 17 15.59 49.34 -23.29
C CYS A 17 17.10 49.58 -23.38
N TYR A 18 17.64 50.60 -22.70
CA TYR A 18 19.08 50.89 -22.66
C TYR A 18 19.88 49.68 -22.13
N CYS A 19 19.44 49.09 -21.02
CA CYS A 19 20.04 47.88 -20.44
C CYS A 19 19.93 46.64 -21.35
N ALA A 20 18.88 46.52 -22.17
CA ALA A 20 18.72 45.41 -23.12
C ALA A 20 19.68 45.54 -24.31
N ILE A 21 19.77 46.74 -24.91
CA ILE A 21 20.64 47.02 -26.07
C ILE A 21 22.12 46.79 -25.73
N HIS A 22 22.57 47.17 -24.53
CA HIS A 22 23.95 46.94 -24.11
C HIS A 22 24.31 45.46 -23.88
N ARG A 23 23.34 44.58 -23.59
CA ARG A 23 23.61 43.13 -23.41
C ARG A 23 23.96 42.41 -24.71
N GLN A 24 23.35 42.77 -25.84
CA GLN A 24 23.61 42.07 -27.11
C GLN A 24 25.06 42.27 -27.60
N LYS A 25 25.63 43.47 -27.43
CA LYS A 25 27.02 43.76 -27.83
C LYS A 25 28.06 42.94 -27.04
N ILE A 26 27.78 42.60 -25.78
CA ILE A 26 28.73 41.85 -24.93
C ILE A 26 28.74 40.36 -25.29
N GLY A 27 27.57 39.75 -25.53
CA GLY A 27 27.47 38.32 -25.83
C GLY A 27 28.16 37.91 -27.14
N ALA A 28 28.09 38.76 -28.17
CA ALA A 28 28.64 38.48 -29.49
C ALA A 28 30.18 38.47 -29.54
N ILE A 29 30.84 39.27 -28.70
CA ILE A 29 32.30 39.49 -28.75
C ILE A 29 33.04 38.45 -27.90
N TYR A 30 32.53 38.10 -26.73
CA TYR A 30 33.31 37.35 -25.72
C TYR A 30 32.97 35.86 -25.58
N LEU A 31 31.77 35.39 -25.95
CA LEU A 31 31.40 33.97 -25.81
C LEU A 31 31.63 33.14 -27.08
N LYS A 32 31.63 33.75 -28.27
CA LYS A 32 31.73 33.02 -29.54
C LYS A 32 33.07 32.26 -29.73
N PRO A 33 34.23 32.75 -29.25
CA PRO A 33 35.50 31.99 -29.33
C PRO A 33 35.60 30.78 -28.39
N LEU A 34 34.68 30.60 -27.45
CA LEU A 34 34.71 29.52 -26.45
C LEU A 34 33.80 28.32 -26.80
N LEU A 35 33.20 28.32 -27.99
CA LEU A 35 32.19 27.34 -28.41
C LEU A 35 32.43 26.74 -29.81
N THR A 36 33.66 26.80 -30.32
CA THR A 36 34.09 26.00 -31.48
C THR A 36 34.34 24.54 -31.04
N PRO A 37 33.71 23.53 -31.66
CA PRO A 37 33.96 22.13 -31.32
C PRO A 37 35.40 21.70 -31.62
N LEU A 38 35.95 20.83 -30.76
CA LEU A 38 37.10 19.98 -31.08
C LEU A 38 36.58 18.65 -31.65
N GLU A 39 36.06 18.71 -32.87
CA GLU A 39 35.96 17.54 -33.74
C GLU A 39 37.31 17.38 -34.49
N ASP A 40 37.63 16.17 -34.95
CA ASP A 40 38.93 15.73 -35.53
C ASP A 40 40.08 15.40 -34.55
N CYS A 41 39.90 14.41 -33.65
CA CYS A 41 41.05 13.67 -33.09
C CYS A 41 40.76 12.27 -32.46
N TYR A 42 39.87 11.43 -33.01
CA TYR A 42 39.83 9.99 -32.67
C TYR A 42 39.21 9.12 -33.78
N HIS A 43 40.04 8.37 -34.51
CA HIS A 43 39.58 7.28 -35.38
C HIS A 43 39.32 5.99 -34.58
N ALA A 44 38.18 5.92 -33.91
CA ALA A 44 37.63 4.68 -33.40
C ALA A 44 36.54 4.18 -34.36
N THR A 45 36.70 2.98 -34.93
CA THR A 45 35.65 2.35 -35.74
C THR A 45 34.42 2.06 -34.88
N PRO A 46 33.19 2.34 -35.36
CA PRO A 46 31.99 2.10 -34.56
C PRO A 46 31.75 0.59 -34.35
N ILE A 47 32.03 0.11 -33.14
CA ILE A 47 31.40 -1.10 -32.63
C ILE A 47 29.93 -0.76 -32.37
N GLU A 48 28.99 -1.60 -32.81
CA GLU A 48 27.57 -1.48 -32.45
C GLU A 48 27.37 -1.76 -30.95
N GLN A 49 27.71 -0.79 -30.10
CA GLN A 49 27.32 -0.78 -28.70
C GLN A 49 25.81 -0.60 -28.64
N ARG A 50 25.06 -1.71 -28.58
CA ARG A 50 23.67 -1.72 -28.12
C ARG A 50 23.61 -0.97 -26.80
N ARG A 51 23.09 0.26 -26.84
CA ARG A 51 22.95 1.17 -25.70
C ARG A 51 22.15 0.46 -24.61
N ARG A 52 22.84 -0.06 -23.58
CA ARG A 52 22.21 -0.85 -22.51
C ARG A 52 21.11 -0.01 -21.87
N ARG A 53 19.87 -0.50 -21.92
CA ARG A 53 18.73 0.20 -21.32
C ARG A 53 18.86 0.11 -19.81
N THR A 54 18.77 1.26 -19.15
CA THR A 54 18.89 1.39 -17.70
C THR A 54 17.52 1.22 -17.03
N ILE A 55 17.52 1.14 -15.70
CA ILE A 55 16.29 1.20 -14.89
C ILE A 55 15.39 2.41 -15.21
N TRP A 56 15.94 3.51 -15.72
CA TRP A 56 15.18 4.73 -16.06
C TRP A 56 14.59 4.73 -17.47
N ASP A 57 14.98 3.76 -18.32
CA ASP A 57 14.41 3.54 -19.66
C ASP A 57 13.20 2.60 -19.64
N ILE A 58 12.89 1.99 -18.48
CA ILE A 58 11.72 1.11 -18.27
C ILE A 58 10.43 1.93 -18.40
N PRO A 59 9.42 1.45 -19.15
CA PRO A 59 8.13 2.14 -19.27
C PRO A 59 7.36 2.16 -17.95
N GLY A 60 6.53 3.19 -17.74
CA GLY A 60 5.69 3.31 -16.56
C GLY A 60 4.97 4.65 -16.48
N PRO A 61 4.16 4.87 -15.42
CA PRO A 61 3.52 6.16 -15.18
C PRO A 61 4.56 7.29 -15.12
N LYS A 62 4.26 8.44 -15.74
CA LYS A 62 5.19 9.58 -15.75
C LYS A 62 5.52 10.03 -14.32
N ARG A 63 6.80 9.98 -13.91
CA ARG A 63 7.23 10.49 -12.60
C ARG A 63 7.10 12.02 -12.53
N ILE A 64 6.56 12.53 -11.43
CA ILE A 64 6.57 13.94 -11.04
C ILE A 64 7.72 14.13 -10.03
N PRO A 65 8.50 15.23 -10.09
CA PRO A 65 9.55 15.52 -9.10
C PRO A 65 9.03 15.44 -7.67
N PHE A 66 9.86 14.89 -6.76
CA PHE A 66 9.59 14.64 -5.33
C PHE A 66 8.43 13.67 -5.00
N LEU A 67 7.32 13.69 -5.74
CA LEU A 67 6.14 12.84 -5.55
C LEU A 67 6.26 11.46 -6.23
N GLY A 68 7.18 11.32 -7.20
CA GLY A 68 7.32 10.11 -7.99
C GLY A 68 6.08 9.83 -8.84
N THR A 69 5.61 8.60 -8.86
CA THR A 69 4.39 8.17 -9.58
C THR A 69 3.14 8.14 -8.69
N LYS A 70 3.23 8.44 -7.38
CA LYS A 70 2.10 8.33 -6.44
C LYS A 70 0.91 9.26 -6.73
N TRP A 71 1.08 10.23 -7.63
CA TRP A 71 -0.02 11.09 -8.11
C TRP A 71 -1.20 10.29 -8.71
N ILE A 72 -0.95 9.08 -9.24
CA ILE A 72 -2.01 8.22 -9.80
C ILE A 72 -3.07 7.79 -8.77
N PHE A 73 -2.80 7.96 -7.47
CA PHE A 73 -3.69 7.66 -6.35
C PHE A 73 -4.29 8.91 -5.69
N LEU A 74 -3.98 10.12 -6.17
CA LEU A 74 -4.51 11.36 -5.58
C LEU A 74 -5.98 11.59 -5.98
N LEU A 75 -6.76 12.09 -5.01
CA LEU A 75 -8.21 12.33 -5.08
C LEU A 75 -8.67 13.14 -6.30
N PHE A 76 -7.82 14.02 -6.84
CA PHE A 76 -8.12 14.84 -8.01
C PHE A 76 -8.29 14.00 -9.29
N PHE A 77 -7.50 12.94 -9.47
CA PHE A 77 -7.50 12.14 -10.69
C PHE A 77 -8.49 10.95 -10.65
N LYS A 78 -8.90 10.50 -9.45
CA LYS A 78 -9.84 9.40 -9.17
C LYS A 78 -9.59 8.04 -9.86
N ARG A 79 -8.54 7.88 -10.67
CA ARG A 79 -8.30 6.71 -11.53
C ARG A 79 -8.12 5.40 -10.76
N TYR A 80 -7.41 5.44 -9.62
CA TYR A 80 -7.10 4.24 -8.83
C TYR A 80 -7.36 4.44 -7.34
N LYS A 81 -7.54 3.34 -6.61
CA LYS A 81 -7.69 3.29 -5.15
C LYS A 81 -6.58 2.43 -4.53
N MET A 82 -6.05 2.85 -3.38
CA MET A 82 -5.10 2.05 -2.58
C MET A 82 -5.66 0.65 -2.25
N THR A 83 -6.95 0.56 -1.92
CA THR A 83 -7.66 -0.70 -1.63
C THR A 83 -7.83 -1.61 -2.85
N LYS A 84 -7.40 -1.22 -4.04
CA LYS A 84 -7.49 -2.02 -5.27
C LYS A 84 -6.15 -2.20 -5.97
N LEU A 85 -5.03 -2.11 -5.22
CA LEU A 85 -3.67 -2.14 -5.79
C LEU A 85 -3.39 -3.35 -6.71
N HIS A 86 -4.02 -4.50 -6.46
CA HIS A 86 -3.95 -5.68 -7.32
C HIS A 86 -4.55 -5.46 -8.72
N GLU A 87 -5.68 -4.74 -8.83
CA GLU A 87 -6.26 -4.31 -10.10
C GLU A 87 -5.38 -3.26 -10.79
N VAL A 88 -4.76 -2.37 -10.01
CA VAL A 88 -3.86 -1.33 -10.53
C VAL A 88 -2.63 -1.94 -11.18
N TYR A 89 -1.98 -2.91 -10.54
CA TYR A 89 -0.81 -3.60 -11.11
C TYR A 89 -1.19 -4.43 -12.34
N ALA A 90 -2.39 -5.04 -12.37
CA ALA A 90 -2.91 -5.66 -13.59
C ALA A 90 -3.12 -4.63 -14.73
N ASP A 91 -3.62 -3.42 -14.45
CA ASP A 91 -3.80 -2.36 -15.45
C ASP A 91 -2.47 -1.71 -15.89
N LEU A 92 -1.47 -1.67 -15.01
CA LEU A 92 -0.11 -1.26 -15.38
C LEU A 92 0.53 -2.22 -16.39
N ASN A 93 0.38 -3.54 -16.23
CA ASN A 93 0.88 -4.51 -17.22
C ASN A 93 0.22 -4.32 -18.59
N ARG A 94 -1.09 -4.05 -18.64
CA ARG A 94 -1.81 -3.75 -19.90
C ARG A 94 -1.31 -2.47 -20.59
N GLN A 95 -0.95 -1.44 -19.82
CA GLN A 95 -0.52 -0.14 -20.36
C GLN A 95 0.96 -0.08 -20.77
N TYR A 96 1.83 -0.77 -20.03
CA TYR A 96 3.29 -0.57 -20.12
C TYR A 96 4.07 -1.84 -20.48
N GLY A 97 3.42 -3.01 -20.54
CA GLY A 97 4.04 -4.29 -20.86
C GLY A 97 4.58 -5.04 -19.64
N ASP A 98 5.48 -6.00 -19.87
CA ASP A 98 5.82 -7.02 -18.87
C ASP A 98 6.91 -6.64 -17.86
N ILE A 99 7.46 -5.44 -17.98
CA ILE A 99 8.31 -4.79 -16.98
C ILE A 99 7.88 -3.33 -16.85
N VAL A 100 7.61 -2.86 -15.63
CA VAL A 100 7.04 -1.52 -15.38
C VAL A 100 7.72 -0.84 -14.22
N LEU A 101 8.04 0.45 -14.37
CA LEU A 101 8.65 1.28 -13.32
C LEU A 101 7.58 2.05 -12.53
N GLU A 102 7.46 1.78 -11.23
CA GLU A 102 6.88 2.72 -10.26
C GLU A 102 8.03 3.50 -9.59
N VAL A 103 7.83 4.78 -9.25
CA VAL A 103 8.84 5.60 -8.56
C VAL A 103 8.23 6.16 -7.28
N MET A 104 8.81 5.84 -6.13
CA MET A 104 8.36 6.37 -4.84
C MET A 104 8.72 7.85 -4.69
N PRO A 105 8.15 8.54 -3.70
CA PRO A 105 8.74 9.78 -3.18
C PRO A 105 10.24 9.60 -2.88
N SER A 106 10.99 10.70 -2.95
CA SER A 106 12.47 10.69 -2.93
C SER A 106 13.14 9.92 -4.09
N ASN A 107 12.41 9.65 -5.19
CA ASN A 107 12.92 9.06 -6.43
C ASN A 107 13.52 7.64 -6.27
N VAL A 108 13.02 6.84 -5.32
CA VAL A 108 13.39 5.42 -5.20
C VAL A 108 12.64 4.60 -6.25
N PRO A 109 13.32 3.86 -7.16
CA PRO A 109 12.68 3.07 -8.20
C PRO A 109 12.20 1.71 -7.67
N ILE A 110 11.00 1.30 -8.08
CA ILE A 110 10.40 -0.01 -7.81
C ILE A 110 10.04 -0.64 -9.16
N VAL A 111 10.61 -1.81 -9.47
CA VAL A 111 10.41 -2.47 -10.77
C VAL A 111 9.40 -3.61 -10.63
N HIS A 112 8.29 -3.53 -11.35
CA HIS A 112 7.25 -4.55 -11.39
C HIS A 112 7.56 -5.50 -12.54
N LEU A 113 7.68 -6.79 -12.22
CA LEU A 113 7.93 -7.85 -13.18
C LEU A 113 6.65 -8.64 -13.40
N TYR A 114 6.30 -8.88 -14.66
CA TYR A 114 5.15 -9.69 -15.08
C TYR A 114 5.50 -10.77 -16.11
N LYS A 115 6.75 -10.81 -16.58
CA LYS A 115 7.30 -11.83 -17.48
C LYS A 115 7.76 -13.06 -16.69
N ARG A 116 7.32 -14.26 -17.09
CA ARG A 116 7.59 -15.51 -16.36
C ARG A 116 9.09 -15.74 -16.13
N GLU A 117 9.90 -15.57 -17.16
CA GLU A 117 11.35 -15.82 -17.10
C GLU A 117 12.07 -14.84 -16.14
N ASP A 118 11.62 -13.59 -16.05
CA ASP A 118 12.16 -12.60 -15.09
C ASP A 118 11.71 -12.91 -13.66
N LEU A 119 10.44 -13.31 -13.46
CA LEU A 119 9.93 -13.82 -12.19
C LEU A 119 10.77 -15.02 -11.72
N GLU A 120 11.01 -15.99 -12.61
CA GLU A 120 11.80 -17.17 -12.31
C GLU A 120 13.25 -16.83 -11.96
N LYS A 121 13.92 -15.98 -12.75
CA LYS A 121 15.30 -15.57 -12.52
C LYS A 121 15.48 -14.90 -11.15
N VAL A 122 14.55 -14.03 -10.76
CA VAL A 122 14.57 -13.36 -9.45
C VAL A 122 14.19 -14.29 -8.29
N LEU A 123 13.18 -15.14 -8.47
CA LEU A 123 12.64 -15.98 -7.39
C LEU A 123 13.46 -17.26 -7.14
N LYS A 124 14.13 -17.78 -8.17
CA LYS A 124 15.02 -18.96 -8.10
C LYS A 124 16.49 -18.59 -7.82
N TYR A 125 16.84 -17.30 -7.75
CA TYR A 125 18.19 -16.84 -7.45
C TYR A 125 18.76 -17.51 -6.17
N PRO A 126 19.97 -18.12 -6.21
CA PRO A 126 20.48 -19.02 -5.16
C PRO A 126 21.03 -18.28 -3.91
N SER A 127 20.28 -17.29 -3.43
CA SER A 127 20.65 -16.46 -2.28
C SER A 127 20.81 -17.25 -0.98
N LYS A 128 21.85 -16.90 -0.23
CA LYS A 128 22.05 -17.34 1.16
C LYS A 128 21.08 -16.63 2.12
N TYR A 129 20.69 -15.40 1.82
CA TYR A 129 19.97 -14.45 2.66
C TYR A 129 18.84 -13.70 1.92
N PRO A 130 17.78 -14.35 1.40
CA PRO A 130 16.88 -13.71 0.41
C PRO A 130 16.27 -12.39 0.90
N PHE A 131 16.76 -11.28 0.37
CA PHE A 131 16.40 -9.94 0.86
C PHE A 131 15.00 -9.53 0.42
N ARG A 132 14.32 -8.77 1.28
CA ARG A 132 13.02 -8.13 0.99
C ARG A 132 13.04 -6.71 1.55
N PRO A 133 12.36 -5.74 0.92
CA PRO A 133 12.10 -4.44 1.55
C PRO A 133 11.50 -4.65 2.95
N PRO A 134 12.08 -4.05 4.01
CA PRO A 134 11.50 -4.12 5.34
C PRO A 134 10.26 -3.21 5.41
N THR A 135 9.33 -3.56 6.29
CA THR A 135 8.14 -2.74 6.54
C THR A 135 8.53 -1.61 7.49
N GLU A 136 8.94 -0.47 6.94
CA GLU A 136 9.67 0.59 7.67
C GLU A 136 8.96 1.08 8.95
N ILE A 137 7.63 1.09 8.99
CA ILE A 137 6.86 1.48 10.18
C ILE A 137 7.05 0.51 11.36
N ILE A 138 7.17 -0.79 11.08
CA ILE A 138 7.45 -1.83 12.07
C ILE A 138 8.89 -1.68 12.57
N VAL A 139 9.83 -1.43 11.65
CA VAL A 139 11.26 -1.20 11.98
C VAL A 139 11.42 0.01 12.90
N MET A 140 10.78 1.15 12.57
CA MET A 140 10.79 2.34 13.42
C MET A 140 10.22 2.03 14.80
N TYR A 141 9.04 1.42 14.87
CA TYR A 141 8.35 1.16 16.12
C TYR A 141 9.13 0.18 17.02
N ARG A 142 9.56 -0.98 16.50
CA ARG A 142 10.27 -1.99 17.30
C ARG A 142 11.62 -1.47 17.82
N ASN A 143 12.35 -0.69 17.00
CA ASN A 143 13.57 0.01 17.45
C ASN A 143 13.29 1.08 18.52
N SER A 144 12.08 1.66 18.57
CA SER A 144 11.68 2.59 19.63
C SER A 144 11.19 1.90 20.92
N ARG A 145 11.06 0.57 20.92
CA ARG A 145 10.57 -0.25 22.04
C ARG A 145 11.56 -1.35 22.46
N PRO A 146 12.79 -1.00 22.88
CA PRO A 146 13.79 -1.97 23.33
C PRO A 146 13.39 -2.72 24.62
N ASP A 147 12.36 -2.25 25.32
CA ASP A 147 11.64 -2.95 26.39
C ASP A 147 10.99 -4.25 25.90
N ARG A 148 10.49 -4.27 24.65
CA ARG A 148 9.70 -5.37 24.06
C ARG A 148 10.45 -6.20 23.03
N TYR A 149 11.41 -5.60 22.32
CA TYR A 149 12.09 -6.23 21.18
C TYR A 149 13.62 -6.13 21.31
N ALA A 150 14.34 -7.18 20.89
CA ALA A 150 15.81 -7.16 20.76
C ALA A 150 16.28 -7.04 19.30
N SER A 151 15.44 -7.47 18.35
CA SER A 151 15.58 -7.34 16.90
C SER A 151 14.30 -6.77 16.28
N VAL A 152 14.26 -6.48 14.97
CA VAL A 152 12.99 -6.10 14.29
C VAL A 152 12.08 -7.29 13.97
N GLY A 153 12.41 -8.49 14.47
CA GLY A 153 11.66 -9.72 14.29
C GLY A 153 11.91 -10.43 12.96
N ILE A 154 11.67 -11.75 12.95
CA ILE A 154 11.96 -12.68 11.84
C ILE A 154 11.37 -12.25 10.47
N VAL A 155 10.30 -11.46 10.47
CA VAL A 155 9.66 -10.95 9.24
C VAL A 155 10.51 -9.86 8.58
N ASN A 156 10.93 -8.85 9.34
CA ASN A 156 11.58 -7.63 8.83
C ASN A 156 13.12 -7.72 8.84
N GLU A 157 13.69 -8.56 9.69
CA GLU A 157 15.14 -8.78 9.79
C GLU A 157 15.77 -9.19 8.45
N GLN A 158 17.08 -8.98 8.31
CA GLN A 158 17.80 -9.27 7.06
C GLN A 158 19.15 -9.99 7.30
N GLY A 159 19.77 -10.48 6.24
CA GLY A 159 21.14 -11.00 6.28
C GLY A 159 21.39 -12.12 7.32
N PRO A 160 22.56 -12.12 8.00
CA PRO A 160 22.89 -13.12 9.01
C PRO A 160 21.94 -13.18 10.21
N MET A 161 21.40 -12.05 10.67
CA MET A 161 20.47 -12.02 11.81
C MET A 161 19.16 -12.73 11.45
N TRP A 162 18.61 -12.43 10.26
CA TRP A 162 17.48 -13.18 9.71
C TRP A 162 17.76 -14.69 9.60
N GLN A 163 18.96 -15.10 9.15
CA GLN A 163 19.28 -16.53 9.06
C GLN A 163 19.34 -17.20 10.45
N ARG A 164 19.87 -16.51 11.47
CA ARG A 164 19.91 -17.01 12.87
C ARG A 164 18.49 -17.22 13.39
N LEU A 165 17.68 -16.17 13.39
CA LEU A 165 16.27 -16.22 13.82
C LEU A 165 15.49 -17.28 13.04
N ARG A 166 15.66 -17.35 11.72
CA ARG A 166 14.95 -18.33 10.87
C ARG A 166 15.33 -19.76 11.21
N SER A 167 16.61 -20.05 11.41
CA SER A 167 17.10 -21.40 11.71
C SER A 167 16.58 -21.91 13.07
N SER A 168 16.67 -21.09 14.12
CA SER A 168 16.25 -21.50 15.47
C SER A 168 14.72 -21.52 15.64
N LEU A 169 13.98 -20.51 15.16
CA LEU A 169 12.56 -20.33 15.49
C LEU A 169 11.57 -21.17 14.65
N THR A 170 11.96 -21.67 13.47
CA THR A 170 11.00 -22.29 12.53
C THR A 170 11.15 -23.80 12.36
N SER A 171 12.14 -24.41 13.00
CA SER A 171 12.37 -25.86 13.02
C SER A 171 11.18 -26.62 13.60
N SER A 172 10.69 -26.22 14.78
CA SER A 172 9.53 -26.81 15.46
C SER A 172 8.24 -26.71 14.63
N ILE A 173 7.93 -25.50 14.12
CA ILE A 173 6.70 -25.22 13.35
C ILE A 173 6.66 -26.02 12.03
N THR A 174 7.81 -26.28 11.41
CA THR A 174 7.88 -26.98 10.11
C THR A 174 8.07 -28.50 10.21
N SER A 175 8.18 -29.05 11.41
CA SER A 175 8.43 -30.48 11.65
C SER A 175 7.21 -31.35 11.27
N PRO A 176 7.34 -32.33 10.34
CA PRO A 176 6.23 -33.20 9.97
C PRO A 176 5.64 -33.98 11.15
N ARG A 177 6.48 -34.43 12.10
CA ARG A 177 6.05 -35.14 13.30
C ARG A 177 5.16 -34.28 14.21
N ILE A 178 5.46 -32.99 14.33
CA ILE A 178 4.65 -32.07 15.16
C ILE A 178 3.28 -31.85 14.51
N LEU A 179 3.23 -31.74 13.17
CA LEU A 179 1.96 -31.59 12.44
C LEU A 179 1.11 -32.88 12.49
N GLN A 180 1.73 -34.05 12.39
CA GLN A 180 1.05 -35.34 12.57
C GLN A 180 0.48 -35.50 13.99
N ASN A 181 1.26 -35.19 15.04
CA ASN A 181 0.78 -35.18 16.43
C ASN A 181 -0.33 -34.14 16.68
N PHE A 182 -0.38 -33.07 15.89
CA PHE A 182 -1.37 -31.99 16.02
C PHE A 182 -2.71 -32.29 15.32
N LEU A 183 -2.72 -33.15 14.30
CA LEU A 183 -3.92 -33.45 13.50
C LEU A 183 -5.18 -33.86 14.30
N PRO A 184 -5.10 -34.64 15.40
CA PRO A 184 -6.27 -34.93 16.23
C PRO A 184 -6.85 -33.69 16.91
N ALA A 185 -5.99 -32.79 17.40
CA ALA A 185 -6.42 -31.51 17.98
C ALA A 185 -7.04 -30.59 16.92
N LEU A 186 -6.50 -30.58 15.69
CA LEU A 186 -7.03 -29.78 14.59
C LEU A 186 -8.40 -30.27 14.09
N ASN A 187 -8.66 -31.58 14.10
CA ASN A 187 -10.00 -32.11 13.84
C ASN A 187 -11.01 -31.49 14.82
N ALA A 188 -10.74 -31.58 16.13
CA ALA A 188 -11.60 -30.99 17.16
C ALA A 188 -11.77 -29.46 17.03
N VAL A 189 -10.73 -28.72 16.62
CA VAL A 189 -10.85 -27.28 16.31
C VAL A 189 -11.79 -27.03 15.12
N CYS A 190 -11.71 -27.86 14.06
CA CYS A 190 -12.59 -27.75 12.90
C CYS A 190 -14.04 -28.16 13.22
N ASP A 191 -14.24 -29.15 14.09
CA ASP A 191 -15.56 -29.60 14.54
C ASP A 191 -16.23 -28.53 15.43
N ASP A 192 -15.50 -27.94 16.38
CA ASP A 192 -15.99 -26.78 17.16
C ASP A 192 -16.31 -25.57 16.26
N PHE A 193 -15.58 -25.37 15.16
CA PHE A 193 -15.89 -24.32 14.19
C PHE A 193 -17.19 -24.62 13.42
N VAL A 194 -17.45 -25.89 13.05
CA VAL A 194 -18.72 -26.30 12.45
C VAL A 194 -19.89 -26.07 13.42
N GLU A 195 -19.73 -26.39 14.71
CA GLU A 195 -20.75 -26.11 15.73
C GLU A 195 -20.94 -24.62 16.01
N LEU A 196 -19.87 -23.81 16.00
CA LEU A 196 -19.95 -22.35 16.04
C LEU A 196 -20.76 -21.81 14.85
N LEU A 197 -20.55 -22.34 13.65
CA LEU A 197 -21.31 -21.95 12.46
C LEU A 197 -22.79 -22.38 12.57
N ARG A 198 -23.09 -23.58 13.08
CA ARG A 198 -24.48 -24.03 13.35
C ARG A 198 -25.18 -23.11 14.36
N ALA A 199 -24.48 -22.72 15.43
CA ALA A 199 -25.02 -21.86 16.49
C ALA A 199 -25.12 -20.37 16.11
N ARG A 200 -24.32 -19.89 15.14
CA ARG A 200 -24.37 -18.51 14.62
C ARG A 200 -25.18 -18.35 13.33
N ARG A 201 -25.73 -19.45 12.79
CA ARG A 201 -26.62 -19.46 11.63
C ARG A 201 -28.03 -19.05 12.03
N ASP A 202 -28.59 -18.07 11.34
CA ASP A 202 -30.01 -17.75 11.43
C ASP A 202 -30.87 -18.93 10.95
N ALA A 203 -31.78 -19.39 11.81
CA ALA A 203 -32.53 -20.62 11.62
C ALA A 203 -33.55 -20.59 10.46
N GLN A 204 -33.96 -19.39 10.00
CA GLN A 204 -34.95 -19.24 8.92
C GLN A 204 -34.25 -19.12 7.57
N THR A 205 -33.32 -18.17 7.46
CA THR A 205 -32.62 -17.84 6.21
C THR A 205 -31.45 -18.78 5.89
N ASN A 206 -30.95 -19.50 6.90
CA ASN A 206 -29.70 -20.27 6.91
C ASN A 206 -28.44 -19.41 6.70
N ILE A 207 -28.49 -18.12 7.04
CA ILE A 207 -27.36 -17.18 6.86
C ILE A 207 -26.52 -17.08 8.14
N VAL A 208 -25.20 -17.12 7.99
CA VAL A 208 -24.22 -16.69 8.99
C VAL A 208 -23.71 -15.29 8.59
N PRO A 209 -24.01 -14.24 9.37
CA PRO A 209 -23.44 -12.90 9.17
C PRO A 209 -22.00 -12.83 9.71
N ASN A 210 -21.25 -11.82 9.26
CA ASN A 210 -19.86 -11.56 9.64
C ASN A 210 -18.96 -12.81 9.63
N PHE A 211 -19.06 -13.64 8.59
CA PHE A 211 -18.34 -14.92 8.54
C PHE A 211 -16.82 -14.76 8.69
N GLU A 212 -16.26 -13.63 8.25
CA GLU A 212 -14.86 -13.27 8.46
C GLU A 212 -14.47 -13.20 9.94
N GLU A 213 -15.34 -12.75 10.85
CA GLU A 213 -15.04 -12.67 12.29
C GLU A 213 -14.89 -14.09 12.87
N LEU A 214 -15.77 -15.00 12.45
CA LEU A 214 -15.72 -16.41 12.85
C LEU A 214 -14.51 -17.14 12.23
N ALA A 215 -14.17 -16.86 10.97
CA ALA A 215 -12.99 -17.41 10.31
C ALA A 215 -11.68 -16.91 10.95
N ASN A 216 -11.63 -15.65 11.41
CA ASN A 216 -10.52 -15.12 12.20
C ASN A 216 -10.42 -15.81 13.57
N LEU A 217 -11.55 -16.07 14.25
CA LEU A 217 -11.55 -16.85 15.51
C LEU A 217 -11.06 -18.30 15.30
N MET A 218 -11.37 -18.92 14.16
CA MET A 218 -10.85 -20.24 13.81
C MET A 218 -9.33 -20.23 13.61
N GLY A 219 -8.79 -19.27 12.86
CA GLY A 219 -7.34 -19.10 12.70
C GLY A 219 -6.63 -18.80 14.03
N LEU A 220 -7.25 -18.02 14.92
CA LEU A 220 -6.75 -17.75 16.27
C LEU A 220 -6.74 -19.02 17.15
N GLU A 221 -7.83 -19.79 17.20
CA GLU A 221 -7.91 -21.04 17.96
C GLU A 221 -6.90 -22.07 17.44
N ALA A 222 -6.80 -22.25 16.13
CA ALA A 222 -5.91 -23.22 15.52
C ALA A 222 -4.42 -22.88 15.73
N VAL A 223 -4.02 -21.62 15.48
CA VAL A 223 -2.63 -21.19 15.69
C VAL A 223 -2.25 -21.19 17.18
N CYS A 224 -3.15 -20.81 18.08
CA CYS A 224 -2.91 -20.94 19.52
C CYS A 224 -2.84 -22.41 19.94
N THR A 225 -3.69 -23.30 19.41
CA THR A 225 -3.59 -24.73 19.76
C THR A 225 -2.27 -25.35 19.27
N LEU A 226 -1.76 -24.96 18.10
CA LEU A 226 -0.44 -25.40 17.62
C LEU A 226 0.69 -24.83 18.48
N MET A 227 0.67 -23.52 18.72
CA MET A 227 1.76 -22.82 19.39
C MET A 227 1.81 -23.17 20.88
N LEU A 228 0.67 -23.10 21.56
CA LEU A 228 0.53 -23.26 23.01
C LEU A 228 0.33 -24.73 23.42
N GLY A 229 -0.10 -25.61 22.50
CA GLY A 229 -0.29 -27.04 22.75
C GLY A 229 -1.62 -27.38 23.42
N ARG A 230 -2.51 -26.41 23.64
CA ARG A 230 -3.85 -26.63 24.19
C ARG A 230 -4.94 -25.80 23.51
N ARG A 231 -6.18 -26.26 23.64
CA ARG A 231 -7.37 -25.52 23.21
C ARG A 231 -7.57 -24.28 24.07
N MET A 232 -7.89 -23.15 23.46
CA MET A 232 -8.16 -21.89 24.18
C MET A 232 -9.67 -21.62 24.32
N GLY A 233 -10.51 -22.30 23.55
CA GLY A 233 -11.97 -22.21 23.66
C GLY A 233 -12.57 -20.98 22.98
N PHE A 234 -11.85 -20.33 22.06
CA PHE A 234 -12.35 -19.15 21.32
C PHE A 234 -13.57 -19.46 20.44
N LEU A 235 -13.74 -20.74 20.08
CA LEU A 235 -14.85 -21.23 19.25
C LEU A 235 -16.11 -21.65 20.03
N VAL A 236 -16.08 -21.67 21.37
CA VAL A 236 -17.24 -22.11 22.17
C VAL A 236 -18.41 -21.14 21.96
N PRO A 237 -19.56 -21.55 21.39
CA PRO A 237 -20.53 -20.62 20.79
C PRO A 237 -21.09 -19.53 21.72
N ASN A 238 -21.25 -19.87 22.99
CA ASN A 238 -21.83 -19.06 24.06
C ASN A 238 -20.79 -18.56 25.09
N ALA A 239 -19.50 -18.80 24.87
CA ALA A 239 -18.46 -18.29 25.78
C ALA A 239 -18.33 -16.77 25.67
N LYS A 240 -18.42 -16.08 26.81
CA LYS A 240 -18.06 -14.65 26.91
C LYS A 240 -16.54 -14.53 26.88
N GLN A 241 -15.99 -14.40 25.67
CA GLN A 241 -14.56 -14.10 25.50
C GLN A 241 -14.21 -12.76 26.17
N PRO A 242 -13.02 -12.62 26.78
CA PRO A 242 -12.53 -11.34 27.25
C PRO A 242 -12.53 -10.29 26.13
N GLU A 243 -12.93 -9.06 26.42
CA GLU A 243 -13.07 -8.00 25.41
C GLU A 243 -11.77 -7.73 24.64
N LYS A 244 -10.62 -7.85 25.32
CA LYS A 244 -9.29 -7.80 24.70
C LYS A 244 -9.11 -8.81 23.55
N ILE A 245 -9.67 -10.01 23.68
CA ILE A 245 -9.51 -11.10 22.71
C ILE A 245 -10.45 -10.90 21.51
N SER A 246 -11.68 -10.41 21.72
CA SER A 246 -12.55 -10.04 20.58
C SER A 246 -12.00 -8.85 19.79
N GLN A 247 -11.23 -7.96 20.43
CA GLN A 247 -10.52 -6.88 19.74
C GLN A 247 -9.26 -7.33 18.97
N LEU A 248 -8.70 -8.53 19.22
CA LEU A 248 -7.41 -8.96 18.66
C LEU A 248 -7.43 -9.09 17.13
N ALA A 249 -8.49 -9.67 16.55
CA ALA A 249 -8.64 -9.78 15.10
C ALA A 249 -8.75 -8.40 14.43
N ALA A 250 -9.52 -7.48 15.04
CA ALA A 250 -9.62 -6.10 14.56
C ALA A 250 -8.29 -5.34 14.66
N ALA A 251 -7.47 -5.63 15.68
CA ALA A 251 -6.13 -5.08 15.81
C ALA A 251 -5.18 -5.59 14.71
N VAL A 252 -5.20 -6.90 14.40
CA VAL A 252 -4.40 -7.46 13.29
C VAL A 252 -4.79 -6.85 11.94
N LYS A 253 -6.10 -6.73 11.65
CA LYS A 253 -6.58 -6.04 10.44
C LYS A 253 -6.15 -4.57 10.40
N GLN A 254 -6.24 -3.85 11.53
CA GLN A 254 -5.76 -2.47 11.62
C GLN A 254 -4.23 -2.37 11.47
N LEU A 255 -3.45 -3.36 11.91
CA LEU A 255 -2.01 -3.44 11.71
C LEU A 255 -1.70 -3.50 10.21
N PHE A 256 -2.31 -4.45 9.49
CA PHE A 256 -2.16 -4.64 8.05
C PHE A 256 -2.61 -3.41 7.24
N ILE A 257 -3.80 -2.85 7.52
CA ILE A 257 -4.26 -1.56 6.96
C ILE A 257 -3.22 -0.45 7.15
N SER A 258 -2.61 -0.36 8.33
CA SER A 258 -1.61 0.67 8.62
C SER A 258 -0.26 0.42 7.92
N GLN A 259 0.12 -0.84 7.70
CA GLN A 259 1.27 -1.21 6.86
C GLN A 259 1.03 -0.78 5.41
N ARG A 260 -0.17 -0.99 4.85
CA ARG A 260 -0.55 -0.49 3.51
C ARG A 260 -0.40 1.02 3.40
N ASP A 261 -1.06 1.76 4.30
CA ASP A 261 -1.17 3.21 4.20
C ASP A 261 0.16 3.92 4.50
N SER A 262 1.05 3.29 5.27
CA SER A 262 2.42 3.77 5.51
C SER A 262 3.38 3.45 4.37
N TYR A 263 3.31 2.25 3.78
CA TYR A 263 4.22 1.81 2.72
C TYR A 263 3.88 2.41 1.34
N TYR A 264 2.59 2.50 0.98
CA TYR A 264 2.15 2.97 -0.34
C TYR A 264 1.68 4.42 -0.38
N GLY A 265 1.48 5.05 0.79
CA GLY A 265 1.09 6.46 0.94
C GLY A 265 2.25 7.45 0.77
N LEU A 266 2.04 8.69 1.24
CA LEU A 266 2.98 9.81 1.05
C LEU A 266 4.16 9.85 2.05
N GLY A 267 4.37 8.80 2.86
CA GLY A 267 5.50 8.71 3.81
C GLY A 267 5.48 9.71 4.99
N LEU A 268 4.45 10.56 5.12
CA LEU A 268 4.36 11.63 6.14
C LEU A 268 4.55 11.14 7.58
N TRP A 269 4.18 9.89 7.86
CA TRP A 269 4.36 9.22 9.15
C TRP A 269 5.82 9.17 9.64
N LYS A 270 6.80 9.29 8.74
CA LYS A 270 8.24 9.32 9.06
C LYS A 270 8.68 10.63 9.73
N TYR A 271 7.90 11.70 9.59
CA TYR A 271 8.24 13.04 10.09
C TYR A 271 7.38 13.47 11.28
N PHE A 272 6.16 12.96 11.38
CA PHE A 272 5.23 13.25 12.48
C PHE A 272 4.28 12.07 12.72
N PRO A 273 3.83 11.84 13.97
CA PRO A 273 2.96 10.71 14.32
C PRO A 273 1.54 10.91 13.77
N THR A 274 1.35 10.60 12.49
CA THR A 274 0.05 10.65 11.77
C THR A 274 -0.99 9.72 12.38
N LYS A 275 -2.25 9.83 11.92
CA LYS A 275 -3.30 8.83 12.24
C LYS A 275 -2.80 7.40 11.97
N THR A 276 -2.23 7.15 10.79
CA THR A 276 -1.66 5.84 10.43
C THR A 276 -0.61 5.34 11.42
N TYR A 277 0.29 6.20 11.91
CA TYR A 277 1.28 5.80 12.93
C TYR A 277 0.63 5.51 14.29
N ARG A 278 -0.31 6.35 14.72
CA ARG A 278 -1.01 6.17 16.02
C ARG A 278 -2.01 5.01 16.01
N ASP A 279 -2.49 4.60 14.85
CA ASP A 279 -3.35 3.43 14.69
C ASP A 279 -2.48 2.15 14.64
N PHE A 280 -1.38 2.18 13.88
CA PHE A 280 -0.36 1.13 13.88
C PHE A 280 0.15 0.84 15.29
N ALA A 281 0.62 1.87 16.01
CA ALA A 281 1.24 1.71 17.33
C ALA A 281 0.25 1.11 18.33
N ARG A 282 -1.01 1.57 18.35
CA ARG A 282 -2.05 1.01 19.23
C ARG A 282 -2.43 -0.42 18.88
N ALA A 283 -2.41 -0.79 17.60
CA ALA A 283 -2.63 -2.17 17.16
C ALA A 283 -1.47 -3.09 17.60
N GLU A 284 -0.23 -2.71 17.32
CA GLU A 284 0.97 -3.47 17.70
C GLU A 284 1.15 -3.56 19.23
N ASP A 285 0.85 -2.49 20.00
CA ASP A 285 0.80 -2.54 21.46
C ASP A 285 -0.27 -3.53 21.97
N LEU A 286 -1.50 -3.48 21.45
CA LEU A 286 -2.58 -4.38 21.89
C LEU A 286 -2.31 -5.85 21.50
N ILE A 287 -1.82 -6.11 20.29
CA ILE A 287 -1.42 -7.45 19.83
C ILE A 287 -0.33 -8.01 20.74
N TYR A 288 0.69 -7.20 21.07
CA TYR A 288 1.77 -7.60 21.96
C TYR A 288 1.24 -7.88 23.37
N ASP A 289 0.43 -6.97 23.95
CA ASP A 289 -0.03 -7.08 25.33
C ASP A 289 -1.00 -8.27 25.54
N VAL A 290 -1.96 -8.47 24.64
CA VAL A 290 -2.93 -9.57 24.74
C VAL A 290 -2.25 -10.94 24.57
N ILE A 291 -1.37 -11.08 23.58
CA ILE A 291 -0.69 -12.36 23.36
C ILE A 291 0.42 -12.57 24.42
N SER A 292 1.02 -11.50 24.95
CA SER A 292 1.90 -11.56 26.13
C SER A 292 1.16 -12.11 27.35
N GLU A 293 -0.02 -11.57 27.69
CA GLU A 293 -0.84 -12.02 28.82
C GLU A 293 -1.18 -13.52 28.69
N ILE A 294 -1.48 -14.00 27.47
CA ILE A 294 -1.68 -15.43 27.21
C ILE A 294 -0.39 -16.22 27.44
N ILE A 295 0.74 -15.86 26.79
CA ILE A 295 2.03 -16.58 26.93
C ILE A 295 2.48 -16.67 28.40
N ASP A 296 2.33 -15.59 29.16
CA ASP A 296 2.72 -15.56 30.57
C ASP A 296 1.80 -16.44 31.44
N HIS A 297 0.50 -16.50 31.12
CA HIS A 297 -0.45 -17.41 31.77
C HIS A 297 -0.11 -18.88 31.49
N GLU A 298 0.12 -19.25 30.22
CA GLU A 298 0.52 -20.62 29.84
C GLU A 298 1.81 -21.05 30.56
N LEU A 299 2.79 -20.13 30.67
CA LEU A 299 4.07 -20.40 31.32
C LEU A 299 3.91 -20.66 32.83
N GLU A 300 3.01 -19.94 33.52
CA GLU A 300 2.71 -20.19 34.93
C GLU A 300 1.83 -21.43 35.16
N GLU A 301 0.97 -21.83 34.22
CA GLU A 301 0.26 -23.11 34.30
C GLU A 301 1.20 -24.29 34.06
N HIS A 302 2.05 -24.24 33.03
CA HIS A 302 3.05 -25.29 32.79
C HIS A 302 4.03 -25.48 33.95
N LYS A 303 4.44 -24.40 34.64
CA LYS A 303 5.27 -24.50 35.88
C LYS A 303 4.56 -25.25 37.01
N LYS A 304 3.24 -25.09 37.15
CA LYS A 304 2.44 -25.78 38.18
C LYS A 304 2.27 -27.25 37.80
N SER A 305 1.88 -27.55 36.57
CA SER A 305 1.73 -28.94 36.10
C SER A 305 3.05 -29.71 36.13
N ALA A 306 4.18 -29.08 35.80
CA ALA A 306 5.51 -29.70 35.90
C ALA A 306 5.97 -30.00 37.35
N ALA A 307 5.22 -29.56 38.37
CA ALA A 307 5.39 -29.93 39.77
C ALA A 307 4.39 -31.02 40.23
N CYS A 308 3.61 -31.59 39.30
CA CYS A 308 2.48 -32.50 39.60
C CYS A 308 2.39 -33.67 38.59
N GLU A 309 3.30 -34.64 38.76
CA GLU A 309 3.25 -36.05 38.31
C GLU A 309 3.51 -36.42 36.82
N ASP A 310 4.12 -37.61 36.70
CA ASP A 310 4.31 -38.59 35.60
C ASP A 310 4.63 -38.22 34.13
N GLU A 311 5.51 -39.05 33.55
CA GLU A 311 6.18 -38.83 32.25
C GLU A 311 5.30 -39.14 31.01
N ASP A 312 4.22 -39.93 31.15
CA ASP A 312 3.43 -40.45 30.01
C ASP A 312 2.54 -39.40 29.31
N ALA A 313 2.34 -38.21 29.89
CA ALA A 313 1.53 -37.14 29.30
C ALA A 313 2.22 -36.40 28.12
N ALA A 314 3.45 -36.78 27.73
CA ALA A 314 4.35 -36.01 26.86
C ALA A 314 3.99 -35.95 25.34
N GLY A 315 2.74 -36.23 24.95
CA GLY A 315 2.32 -36.38 23.55
C GLY A 315 2.41 -35.11 22.68
N LEU A 316 2.22 -33.92 23.28
CA LEU A 316 2.22 -32.63 22.57
C LEU A 316 2.98 -31.54 23.35
N ARG A 317 4.27 -31.78 23.66
CA ARG A 317 5.15 -30.73 24.21
C ARG A 317 5.19 -29.53 23.25
N SER A 318 4.59 -28.43 23.70
CA SER A 318 4.14 -27.32 22.86
C SER A 318 5.26 -26.60 22.10
N VAL A 319 4.91 -26.02 20.96
CA VAL A 319 5.88 -25.33 20.09
C VAL A 319 6.47 -24.10 20.79
N PHE A 320 5.69 -23.40 21.61
CA PHE A 320 6.18 -22.23 22.36
C PHE A 320 7.23 -22.60 23.42
N LEU A 321 7.08 -23.70 24.17
CA LEU A 321 8.09 -24.13 25.15
C LEU A 321 9.43 -24.42 24.47
N ASN A 322 9.39 -25.12 23.33
CA ASN A 322 10.58 -25.39 22.53
C ASN A 322 11.27 -24.10 22.02
N ILE A 323 10.52 -23.02 21.79
CA ILE A 323 11.06 -21.69 21.44
C ILE A 323 11.60 -20.95 22.69
N LEU A 324 10.89 -21.02 23.81
CA LEU A 324 11.29 -20.35 25.07
C LEU A 324 12.63 -20.89 25.59
N GLU A 325 12.89 -22.19 25.44
CA GLU A 325 14.11 -22.85 25.91
C GLU A 325 15.38 -22.58 25.06
N LEU A 326 15.28 -22.00 23.86
CA LEU A 326 16.42 -21.77 22.95
C LEU A 326 17.50 -20.88 23.59
N LYS A 327 18.57 -21.46 24.15
CA LYS A 327 19.55 -20.72 24.98
C LYS A 327 20.31 -19.64 24.20
N GLU A 328 20.35 -19.76 22.87
CA GLU A 328 21.04 -18.86 21.96
C GLU A 328 20.23 -17.65 21.46
N LEU A 329 19.02 -17.40 22.00
CA LEU A 329 18.18 -16.24 21.66
C LEU A 329 17.77 -15.41 22.89
N ASP A 330 17.58 -14.10 22.70
CA ASP A 330 17.03 -13.18 23.71
C ASP A 330 15.56 -13.52 24.01
N ILE A 331 15.11 -13.33 25.25
CA ILE A 331 13.73 -13.60 25.65
C ILE A 331 12.72 -12.71 24.90
N ARG A 332 13.11 -11.47 24.55
CA ARG A 332 12.30 -10.56 23.73
C ARG A 332 12.13 -11.07 22.31
N ASP A 333 13.19 -11.61 21.69
CA ASP A 333 13.10 -12.19 20.34
C ASP A 333 12.25 -13.47 20.33
N LYS A 334 12.32 -14.30 21.38
CA LYS A 334 11.46 -15.49 21.52
C LYS A 334 9.99 -15.10 21.68
N LYS A 335 9.69 -14.18 22.59
CA LYS A 335 8.33 -13.75 22.91
C LYS A 335 7.69 -13.01 21.73
N SER A 336 8.40 -12.06 21.12
CA SER A 336 7.94 -11.39 19.90
C SER A 336 7.80 -12.34 18.70
N ALA A 337 8.61 -13.40 18.58
CA ALA A 337 8.40 -14.42 17.56
C ALA A 337 7.11 -15.23 17.76
N ILE A 338 6.78 -15.63 19.00
CA ILE A 338 5.51 -16.33 19.31
C ILE A 338 4.32 -15.41 19.00
N ILE A 339 4.41 -14.13 19.38
CA ILE A 339 3.43 -13.08 19.06
C ILE A 339 3.28 -12.92 17.54
N ASP A 340 4.38 -12.79 16.79
CA ASP A 340 4.40 -12.68 15.32
C ASP A 340 3.74 -13.91 14.66
N PHE A 341 3.99 -15.13 15.17
CA PHE A 341 3.39 -16.35 14.61
C PHE A 341 1.89 -16.44 14.87
N ILE A 342 1.42 -16.12 16.10
CA ILE A 342 -0.01 -16.12 16.43
C ILE A 342 -0.73 -15.04 15.62
N ALA A 343 -0.26 -13.79 15.64
CA ALA A 343 -0.89 -12.69 14.91
C ALA A 343 -0.97 -12.93 13.40
N ALA A 344 0.05 -13.57 12.79
CA ALA A 344 0.04 -13.93 11.38
C ALA A 344 -0.96 -15.04 11.03
N GLY A 345 -1.29 -15.95 11.96
CA GLY A 345 -2.21 -17.07 11.72
C GLY A 345 -3.67 -16.64 11.53
N ILE A 346 -4.11 -15.60 12.26
CA ILE A 346 -5.50 -15.14 12.35
C ILE A 346 -6.09 -14.79 10.97
N GLU A 347 -5.66 -13.67 10.38
CA GLU A 347 -6.29 -13.12 9.18
C GLU A 347 -5.81 -13.78 7.88
N THR A 348 -4.58 -14.32 7.86
CA THR A 348 -4.05 -14.95 6.63
C THR A 348 -4.71 -16.29 6.33
N LEU A 349 -5.13 -17.04 7.36
CA LEU A 349 -5.97 -18.23 7.17
C LEU A 349 -7.39 -17.85 6.77
N ALA A 350 -8.03 -16.90 7.48
CA ALA A 350 -9.40 -16.47 7.20
C ALA A 350 -9.58 -16.02 5.74
N ASN A 351 -8.64 -15.22 5.23
CA ASN A 351 -8.63 -14.76 3.84
C ASN A 351 -8.41 -15.93 2.85
N THR A 352 -7.52 -16.86 3.19
CA THR A 352 -7.24 -18.05 2.37
C THR A 352 -8.48 -18.95 2.27
N LEU A 353 -9.13 -19.25 3.40
CA LEU A 353 -10.37 -20.03 3.45
C LEU A 353 -11.46 -19.38 2.60
N LEU A 354 -11.68 -18.07 2.76
CA LEU A 354 -12.73 -17.35 2.04
C LEU A 354 -12.48 -17.32 0.52
N PHE A 355 -11.23 -17.22 0.07
CA PHE A 355 -10.89 -17.35 -1.34
C PHE A 355 -11.10 -18.77 -1.87
N VAL A 356 -10.65 -19.79 -1.15
CA VAL A 356 -10.85 -21.21 -1.51
C VAL A 356 -12.34 -21.54 -1.60
N LEU A 357 -13.13 -21.19 -0.58
CA LEU A 357 -14.59 -21.36 -0.58
C LEU A 357 -15.23 -20.64 -1.78
N SER A 358 -14.91 -19.36 -2.00
CA SER A 358 -15.44 -18.58 -3.13
C SER A 358 -15.08 -19.17 -4.50
N SER A 359 -14.02 -19.97 -4.59
CA SER A 359 -13.66 -20.67 -5.82
C SER A 359 -14.41 -22.00 -5.96
N VAL A 360 -14.44 -22.86 -4.94
CA VAL A 360 -15.08 -24.18 -5.04
C VAL A 360 -16.61 -24.14 -5.02
N THR A 361 -17.22 -23.13 -4.40
CA THR A 361 -18.69 -22.92 -4.46
C THR A 361 -19.13 -22.18 -5.73
N GLY A 362 -18.19 -21.78 -6.60
CA GLY A 362 -18.49 -21.09 -7.85
C GLY A 362 -18.91 -22.02 -8.99
N GLU A 363 -18.61 -23.31 -8.90
CA GLU A 363 -18.86 -24.32 -9.94
C GLU A 363 -19.49 -25.59 -9.31
N PRO A 364 -20.77 -25.89 -9.59
CA PRO A 364 -21.51 -26.98 -8.94
C PRO A 364 -20.90 -28.39 -9.04
N THR A 365 -20.09 -28.66 -10.07
CA THR A 365 -19.45 -29.99 -10.27
C THR A 365 -18.30 -30.28 -9.32
N ILE A 366 -17.79 -29.27 -8.59
CA ILE A 366 -16.57 -29.40 -7.76
C ILE A 366 -16.87 -29.98 -6.37
N ILE A 367 -17.91 -29.46 -5.70
CA ILE A 367 -18.28 -29.89 -4.34
C ILE A 367 -18.57 -31.40 -4.24
N PRO A 368 -19.31 -32.05 -5.18
CA PRO A 368 -19.51 -33.50 -5.17
C PRO A 368 -18.20 -34.31 -5.23
N ARG A 369 -17.18 -33.81 -5.93
CA ARG A 369 -15.89 -34.50 -6.07
C ARG A 369 -15.04 -34.38 -4.81
N ILE A 370 -15.05 -33.22 -4.15
CA ILE A 370 -14.43 -33.03 -2.82
C ILE A 370 -15.12 -33.93 -1.78
N LEU A 371 -16.45 -34.01 -1.80
CA LEU A 371 -17.21 -34.87 -0.90
C LEU A 371 -16.84 -36.35 -1.05
N ASN A 372 -16.66 -36.83 -2.29
CA ASN A 372 -16.27 -38.22 -2.55
C ASN A 372 -14.88 -38.58 -1.96
N GLU A 373 -13.99 -37.61 -1.74
CA GLU A 373 -12.68 -37.85 -1.08
C GLU A 373 -12.77 -38.00 0.44
N PHE A 374 -13.90 -37.61 1.06
CA PHE A 374 -14.03 -37.55 2.52
C PHE A 374 -15.33 -38.13 3.10
N ILE A 375 -16.24 -38.67 2.27
CA ILE A 375 -17.59 -39.06 2.70
C ILE A 375 -17.62 -40.12 3.82
N GLU A 376 -16.60 -40.99 3.89
CA GLU A 376 -16.43 -41.97 4.97
C GLU A 376 -16.08 -41.35 6.34
N TYR A 377 -15.60 -40.11 6.35
CA TYR A 377 -15.25 -39.34 7.56
C TYR A 377 -16.34 -38.36 8.00
N ARG A 378 -17.58 -38.48 7.48
CA ARG A 378 -18.70 -37.59 7.86
C ARG A 378 -18.91 -37.49 9.37
N ASP A 379 -18.81 -38.63 10.05
CA ASP A 379 -19.09 -38.78 11.49
C ASP A 379 -17.84 -39.19 12.29
N THR A 380 -16.64 -38.99 11.74
CA THR A 380 -15.35 -39.38 12.38
C THR A 380 -14.24 -38.35 12.14
N ASN A 381 -13.04 -38.61 12.70
CA ASN A 381 -11.86 -37.77 12.47
C ASN A 381 -11.24 -38.10 11.11
N ILE A 382 -10.99 -37.07 10.30
CA ILE A 382 -10.29 -37.21 9.02
C ILE A 382 -8.81 -37.52 9.31
N LEU A 383 -8.36 -38.67 8.81
CA LEU A 383 -7.04 -39.23 9.07
C LEU A 383 -5.94 -38.62 8.17
N GLN A 384 -4.68 -38.79 8.59
CA GLN A 384 -3.52 -38.29 7.85
C GLN A 384 -3.46 -38.86 6.42
N ASP A 385 -3.87 -40.11 6.21
CA ASP A 385 -3.83 -40.74 4.89
C ASP A 385 -4.91 -40.18 3.97
N ALA A 386 -6.11 -39.87 4.48
CA ALA A 386 -7.14 -39.16 3.73
C ALA A 386 -6.65 -37.75 3.30
N LEU A 387 -6.07 -36.97 4.23
CA LEU A 387 -5.43 -35.69 3.90
C LEU A 387 -4.23 -35.85 2.95
N THR A 388 -3.61 -37.02 2.87
CA THR A 388 -2.52 -37.33 1.93
C THR A 388 -3.07 -37.65 0.54
N ASN A 389 -4.17 -38.38 0.47
CA ASN A 389 -4.75 -38.90 -0.77
C ASN A 389 -5.80 -37.97 -1.44
N ALA A 390 -6.29 -36.94 -0.73
CA ALA A 390 -7.24 -35.93 -1.21
C ALA A 390 -6.69 -35.06 -2.36
N THR A 391 -6.62 -35.67 -3.54
CA THR A 391 -5.99 -35.14 -4.76
C THR A 391 -6.80 -34.01 -5.37
N TYR A 392 -8.12 -34.18 -5.49
CA TYR A 392 -9.00 -33.17 -6.08
C TYR A 392 -9.13 -31.94 -5.18
N THR A 393 -9.20 -32.15 -3.87
CA THR A 393 -9.24 -31.08 -2.87
C THR A 393 -7.95 -30.24 -2.91
N LYS A 394 -6.78 -30.89 -2.98
CA LYS A 394 -5.49 -30.20 -3.17
C LYS A 394 -5.41 -29.46 -4.49
N ALA A 395 -5.89 -30.07 -5.57
CA ALA A 395 -5.97 -29.46 -6.89
C ALA A 395 -6.84 -28.18 -6.88
N CYS A 396 -7.98 -28.19 -6.19
CA CYS A 396 -8.84 -27.02 -6.00
C CYS A 396 -8.14 -25.91 -5.20
N ILE A 397 -7.48 -26.27 -4.09
CA ILE A 397 -6.76 -25.31 -3.24
C ILE A 397 -5.58 -24.68 -4.00
N GLN A 398 -4.82 -25.48 -4.76
CA GLN A 398 -3.70 -25.01 -5.58
C GLN A 398 -4.15 -24.12 -6.74
N GLU A 399 -5.30 -24.42 -7.36
CA GLU A 399 -5.91 -23.56 -8.37
C GLU A 399 -6.43 -22.24 -7.77
N SER A 400 -6.95 -22.27 -6.53
CA SER A 400 -7.32 -21.07 -5.79
C SER A 400 -6.09 -20.21 -5.47
N TYR A 401 -4.96 -20.82 -5.10
CA TYR A 401 -3.69 -20.13 -4.93
C TYR A 401 -3.13 -19.56 -6.25
N ARG A 402 -3.41 -20.17 -7.40
CA ARG A 402 -3.04 -19.60 -8.72
C ARG A 402 -3.86 -18.36 -9.04
N LEU A 403 -5.17 -18.40 -8.79
CA LEU A 403 -6.11 -17.35 -9.20
C LEU A 403 -6.26 -16.20 -8.21
N ARG A 404 -6.27 -16.47 -6.90
CA ARG A 404 -6.53 -15.47 -5.84
C ARG A 404 -5.77 -15.80 -4.53
N PRO A 405 -4.44 -15.69 -4.50
CA PRO A 405 -3.67 -15.89 -3.27
C PRO A 405 -3.61 -14.63 -2.41
N THR A 406 -3.63 -14.82 -1.08
CA THR A 406 -3.50 -13.79 -0.04
C THR A 406 -2.23 -12.92 -0.22
N ALA A 407 -1.13 -13.52 -0.70
CA ALA A 407 0.08 -12.81 -1.10
C ALA A 407 0.19 -12.70 -2.64
N PHE A 408 -0.56 -11.78 -3.25
CA PHE A 408 -0.72 -11.68 -4.71
C PHE A 408 0.56 -11.31 -5.51
N CYS A 409 1.56 -10.71 -4.85
CA CYS A 409 2.88 -10.42 -5.41
C CYS A 409 3.99 -10.65 -4.38
N LEU A 410 5.23 -10.91 -4.83
CA LEU A 410 6.39 -11.09 -3.95
C LEU A 410 7.47 -10.04 -4.20
N ALA A 411 7.91 -9.37 -3.14
CA ALA A 411 9.06 -8.48 -3.19
C ALA A 411 10.41 -9.24 -3.09
N ARG A 412 11.42 -8.70 -3.76
CA ARG A 412 12.85 -8.96 -3.52
C ARG A 412 13.64 -7.66 -3.61
N ILE A 413 14.84 -7.68 -3.03
CA ILE A 413 15.92 -6.74 -3.38
C ILE A 413 16.94 -7.56 -4.17
N LEU A 414 17.44 -7.04 -5.29
CA LEU A 414 18.46 -7.73 -6.07
C LEU A 414 19.81 -7.76 -5.32
N GLU A 415 20.46 -8.91 -5.27
CA GLU A 415 21.75 -9.10 -4.59
C GLU A 415 22.96 -8.91 -5.54
N GLU A 416 22.72 -8.96 -6.85
CA GLU A 416 23.68 -8.70 -7.92
C GLU A 416 23.02 -7.89 -9.05
N ASP A 417 23.82 -7.38 -9.99
CA ASP A 417 23.33 -6.71 -11.20
C ASP A 417 22.69 -7.74 -12.16
N MET A 418 21.44 -7.52 -12.54
CA MET A 418 20.66 -8.44 -13.38
C MET A 418 20.07 -7.75 -14.61
N GLU A 419 20.20 -8.37 -15.78
CA GLU A 419 19.39 -8.04 -16.95
C GLU A 419 18.01 -8.72 -16.86
N LEU A 420 16.93 -7.94 -16.85
CA LEU A 420 15.53 -8.40 -16.84
C LEU A 420 14.76 -7.70 -17.96
N SER A 421 14.00 -8.44 -18.78
CA SER A 421 13.29 -7.95 -19.97
C SER A 421 14.11 -7.00 -20.89
N GLY A 422 15.44 -7.17 -20.97
CA GLY A 422 16.34 -6.33 -21.77
C GLY A 422 16.77 -5.00 -21.14
N TYR A 423 16.56 -4.83 -19.83
CA TYR A 423 17.02 -3.69 -19.02
C TYR A 423 18.04 -4.16 -17.99
N SER A 424 19.16 -3.44 -17.87
CA SER A 424 20.17 -3.69 -16.83
C SER A 424 19.75 -3.00 -15.52
N LEU A 425 19.51 -3.79 -14.47
CA LEU A 425 19.21 -3.33 -13.12
C LEU A 425 20.39 -3.64 -12.20
N SER A 426 20.74 -2.73 -11.31
CA SER A 426 21.84 -2.96 -10.37
C SER A 426 21.41 -3.63 -9.06
N ALA A 427 22.37 -4.24 -8.36
CA ALA A 427 22.20 -4.69 -6.98
C ALA A 427 21.59 -3.59 -6.10
N GLY A 428 20.75 -3.98 -5.14
CA GLY A 428 19.96 -3.05 -4.32
C GLY A 428 18.63 -2.60 -4.96
N THR A 429 18.37 -2.88 -6.25
CA THR A 429 17.07 -2.58 -6.87
C THR A 429 15.94 -3.38 -6.22
N VAL A 430 14.83 -2.71 -5.88
CA VAL A 430 13.62 -3.38 -5.40
C VAL A 430 12.79 -3.86 -6.59
N VAL A 431 12.48 -5.16 -6.60
CA VAL A 431 11.64 -5.80 -7.62
C VAL A 431 10.38 -6.42 -7.00
N LEU A 432 9.24 -6.22 -7.64
CA LEU A 432 7.95 -6.80 -7.27
C LEU A 432 7.53 -7.82 -8.34
N CYS A 433 7.64 -9.10 -8.00
CA CYS A 433 7.20 -10.22 -8.84
C CYS A 433 5.67 -10.32 -8.78
N GLN A 434 4.98 -9.95 -9.86
CA GLN A 434 3.52 -9.84 -9.91
C GLN A 434 2.86 -11.18 -10.23
N ASN A 435 3.11 -12.17 -9.37
CA ASN A 435 2.79 -13.58 -9.58
C ASN A 435 1.34 -13.81 -9.98
N MET A 436 0.36 -13.24 -9.26
CA MET A 436 -1.06 -13.40 -9.59
C MET A 436 -1.38 -12.90 -11.01
N VAL A 437 -0.84 -11.74 -11.41
CA VAL A 437 -1.04 -11.17 -12.75
C VAL A 437 -0.37 -12.01 -13.83
N ALA A 438 0.81 -12.58 -13.56
CA ALA A 438 1.46 -13.52 -14.45
C ALA A 438 0.68 -14.84 -14.56
N CYS A 439 0.09 -15.33 -13.48
CA CYS A 439 -0.77 -16.51 -13.44
C CYS A 439 -2.11 -16.32 -14.18
N HIS A 440 -2.54 -15.08 -14.44
CA HIS A 440 -3.75 -14.74 -15.21
C HIS A 440 -3.50 -14.56 -16.72
N LYS A 441 -2.30 -14.93 -17.23
CA LYS A 441 -1.96 -14.87 -18.65
C LYS A 441 -2.08 -16.23 -19.33
N ASP A 442 -2.77 -16.25 -20.46
CA ASP A 442 -2.96 -17.46 -21.27
C ASP A 442 -1.65 -18.02 -21.85
N SER A 443 -0.60 -17.21 -21.91
CA SER A 443 0.78 -17.62 -22.25
C SER A 443 1.48 -18.45 -21.17
N ASN A 444 0.93 -18.48 -19.95
CA ASN A 444 1.49 -19.22 -18.81
C ASN A 444 0.57 -20.38 -18.39
N PHE A 445 -0.75 -20.20 -18.49
CA PHE A 445 -1.76 -21.22 -18.20
C PHE A 445 -2.89 -21.13 -19.23
N GLN A 446 -3.16 -22.19 -20.00
CA GLN A 446 -4.29 -22.21 -20.95
C GLN A 446 -5.61 -21.84 -20.26
N GLU A 447 -6.44 -20.97 -20.85
CA GLU A 447 -7.69 -20.50 -20.21
C GLU A 447 -7.44 -19.94 -18.79
N ALA A 448 -6.49 -19.02 -18.65
CA ALA A 448 -5.87 -18.63 -17.39
C ALA A 448 -6.85 -18.07 -16.34
N LYS A 449 -8.02 -17.60 -16.76
CA LYS A 449 -9.04 -17.01 -15.87
C LYS A 449 -10.08 -18.03 -15.40
N GLN A 450 -10.14 -19.21 -16.01
CA GLN A 450 -11.03 -20.30 -15.58
C GLN A 450 -10.43 -21.01 -14.35
N PHE A 451 -11.28 -21.37 -13.40
CA PHE A 451 -10.93 -22.22 -12.27
C PHE A 451 -11.02 -23.68 -12.72
N THR A 452 -9.87 -24.31 -12.96
CA THR A 452 -9.79 -25.68 -13.48
C THR A 452 -8.81 -26.48 -12.62
N PRO A 453 -9.28 -27.12 -11.54
CA PRO A 453 -8.44 -27.96 -10.68
C PRO A 453 -7.66 -29.04 -11.44
N GLU A 454 -8.22 -29.57 -12.53
CA GLU A 454 -7.67 -30.65 -13.35
C GLU A 454 -6.26 -30.36 -13.89
N ARG A 455 -5.85 -29.09 -13.98
CA ARG A 455 -4.47 -28.68 -14.28
C ARG A 455 -3.44 -29.32 -13.35
N TRP A 456 -3.82 -29.56 -12.10
CA TRP A 456 -2.98 -30.01 -10.99
C TRP A 456 -3.09 -31.52 -10.75
N ILE A 457 -3.60 -32.27 -11.72
CA ILE A 457 -3.73 -33.72 -11.68
C ILE A 457 -2.95 -34.31 -12.85
N ASP A 458 -2.07 -35.26 -12.54
CA ASP A 458 -1.32 -36.00 -13.54
C ASP A 458 -2.26 -36.94 -14.32
N PRO A 459 -2.42 -36.77 -15.65
CA PRO A 459 -3.36 -37.59 -16.43
C PRO A 459 -2.92 -39.05 -16.60
N ALA A 460 -1.66 -39.40 -16.29
CA ALA A 460 -1.16 -40.77 -16.35
C ALA A 460 -1.27 -41.50 -15.01
N THR A 461 -1.16 -40.79 -13.88
CA THR A 461 -1.21 -41.40 -12.54
C THR A 461 -2.46 -41.04 -11.71
N SER A 462 -3.28 -40.10 -12.19
CA SER A 462 -4.46 -39.54 -11.49
C SER A 462 -4.17 -38.91 -10.12
N ASN A 463 -2.90 -38.64 -9.79
CA ASN A 463 -2.47 -38.03 -8.53
C ASN A 463 -2.33 -36.52 -8.63
N PHE A 464 -2.42 -35.83 -7.48
CA PHE A 464 -2.08 -34.41 -7.37
C PHE A 464 -0.61 -34.16 -7.76
N THR A 465 -0.37 -33.19 -8.63
CA THR A 465 0.96 -32.83 -9.11
C THR A 465 1.17 -31.32 -9.15
N VAL A 466 2.40 -30.90 -8.86
CA VAL A 466 2.90 -29.53 -9.09
C VAL A 466 3.92 -29.46 -10.23
N ASN A 467 4.11 -30.56 -10.97
CA ASN A 467 4.98 -30.61 -12.16
C ASN A 467 4.23 -30.14 -13.42
N VAL A 468 3.48 -29.06 -13.29
CA VAL A 468 2.70 -28.41 -14.36
C VAL A 468 3.53 -27.27 -14.93
N ASP A 469 3.38 -26.96 -16.22
CA ASP A 469 4.05 -25.79 -16.76
C ASP A 469 3.58 -24.49 -16.05
N SER A 470 4.48 -23.53 -15.90
CA SER A 470 4.31 -22.33 -15.05
C SER A 470 4.00 -22.56 -13.57
N ALA A 471 3.90 -23.79 -13.06
CA ALA A 471 3.58 -24.05 -11.64
C ALA A 471 4.52 -23.33 -10.65
N ASN A 472 5.79 -23.16 -11.04
CA ASN A 472 6.81 -22.49 -10.25
C ASN A 472 6.67 -20.95 -10.13
N ILE A 473 5.65 -20.32 -10.75
CA ILE A 473 5.22 -18.95 -10.40
C ILE A 473 3.96 -18.92 -9.51
N VAL A 474 3.35 -20.09 -9.21
CA VAL A 474 2.29 -20.23 -8.20
C VAL A 474 2.92 -20.40 -6.82
N VAL A 475 3.31 -19.27 -6.22
CA VAL A 475 4.10 -19.20 -4.97
C VAL A 475 3.35 -18.44 -3.86
N PRO A 476 2.15 -18.89 -3.43
CA PRO A 476 1.30 -18.20 -2.44
C PRO A 476 2.01 -18.00 -1.09
N PHE A 477 2.86 -18.96 -0.69
CA PHE A 477 3.64 -18.92 0.54
C PHE A 477 5.05 -18.32 0.35
N GLY A 478 5.34 -17.75 -0.81
CA GLY A 478 6.72 -17.48 -1.23
C GLY A 478 7.49 -18.74 -1.65
N VAL A 479 8.80 -18.59 -1.83
CA VAL A 479 9.70 -19.65 -2.32
C VAL A 479 11.12 -19.46 -1.78
N GLY A 480 11.90 -20.54 -1.76
CA GLY A 480 13.28 -20.57 -1.28
C GLY A 480 13.40 -20.49 0.25
N ARG A 481 14.58 -20.08 0.75
CA ARG A 481 14.90 -20.05 2.19
C ARG A 481 13.96 -19.15 3.03
N ARG A 482 13.25 -18.21 2.40
CA ARG A 482 12.31 -17.27 3.03
C ARG A 482 10.84 -17.55 2.71
N THR A 483 10.50 -18.79 2.38
CA THR A 483 9.10 -19.30 2.31
C THR A 483 8.41 -19.15 3.68
N CYS A 484 7.08 -18.97 3.71
CA CYS A 484 6.28 -18.89 4.93
C CYS A 484 6.63 -20.03 5.91
N PRO A 485 6.87 -19.76 7.21
CA PRO A 485 7.12 -20.81 8.19
C PRO A 485 5.90 -21.72 8.38
N GLY A 486 4.69 -21.14 8.40
CA GLY A 486 3.44 -21.89 8.56
C GLY A 486 2.97 -22.67 7.33
N LYS A 487 3.73 -22.69 6.20
CA LYS A 487 3.27 -23.30 4.93
C LYS A 487 2.66 -24.70 5.12
N ARG A 488 3.41 -25.62 5.75
CA ARG A 488 2.97 -27.02 5.95
C ARG A 488 1.75 -27.16 6.87
N PHE A 489 1.63 -26.25 7.84
CA PHE A 489 0.49 -26.19 8.75
C PHE A 489 -0.78 -25.75 7.99
N VAL A 490 -0.72 -24.59 7.33
CA VAL A 490 -1.85 -24.03 6.55
C VAL A 490 -2.26 -24.96 5.40
N GLU A 491 -1.32 -25.68 4.77
CA GLU A 491 -1.65 -26.67 3.73
C GLU A 491 -2.44 -27.88 4.27
N MET A 492 -2.17 -28.33 5.49
CA MET A 492 -2.94 -29.40 6.15
C MET A 492 -4.30 -28.88 6.62
N GLU A 493 -4.28 -27.70 7.23
CA GLU A 493 -5.41 -27.01 7.82
C GLU A 493 -6.48 -26.62 6.80
N VAL A 494 -6.11 -26.01 5.67
CA VAL A 494 -7.07 -25.60 4.63
C VAL A 494 -7.73 -26.82 3.95
N VAL A 495 -7.03 -27.95 3.79
CA VAL A 495 -7.63 -29.20 3.28
C VAL A 495 -8.65 -29.74 4.28
N LEU A 496 -8.27 -29.88 5.56
CA LEU A 496 -9.13 -30.42 6.60
C LEU A 496 -10.37 -29.55 6.87
N LEU A 497 -10.17 -28.23 6.96
CA LEU A 497 -11.22 -27.25 7.20
C LEU A 497 -12.21 -27.20 6.03
N LEU A 498 -11.72 -27.24 4.78
CA LEU A 498 -12.58 -27.35 3.61
C LEU A 498 -13.41 -28.64 3.63
N ALA A 499 -12.78 -29.79 3.95
CA ALA A 499 -13.45 -31.08 4.03
C ALA A 499 -14.57 -31.09 5.09
N LYS A 500 -14.28 -30.69 6.33
CA LYS A 500 -15.26 -30.60 7.44
C LYS A 500 -16.41 -29.64 7.10
N LEU A 501 -16.13 -28.51 6.44
CA LEU A 501 -17.15 -27.56 6.01
C LEU A 501 -18.07 -28.12 4.92
N VAL A 502 -17.55 -28.75 3.87
CA VAL A 502 -18.41 -29.27 2.80
C VAL A 502 -19.19 -30.51 3.25
N LEU A 503 -18.60 -31.40 4.06
CA LEU A 503 -19.33 -32.54 4.65
C LEU A 503 -20.55 -32.08 5.45
N SER A 504 -20.39 -30.97 6.18
CA SER A 504 -21.42 -30.38 7.02
C SER A 504 -22.47 -29.61 6.23
N PHE A 505 -22.07 -28.83 5.22
CA PHE A 505 -22.92 -27.79 4.62
C PHE A 505 -22.92 -27.75 3.08
N GLU A 506 -24.08 -27.43 2.50
CA GLU A 506 -24.16 -26.73 1.21
C GLU A 506 -23.78 -25.25 1.45
N VAL A 507 -22.56 -24.89 1.08
CA VAL A 507 -22.00 -23.54 1.26
C VAL A 507 -22.30 -22.65 0.05
N SER A 508 -22.82 -21.45 0.28
CA SER A 508 -23.00 -20.43 -0.75
C SER A 508 -22.78 -19.01 -0.20
N PHE A 509 -22.39 -18.07 -1.05
CA PHE A 509 -22.21 -16.66 -0.65
C PHE A 509 -23.47 -15.85 -0.92
N VAL A 510 -23.89 -14.99 0.03
CA VAL A 510 -25.08 -14.13 -0.14
C VAL A 510 -24.85 -13.04 -1.18
N LYS A 511 -23.59 -12.65 -1.41
CA LYS A 511 -23.13 -11.76 -2.49
C LYS A 511 -21.78 -12.26 -3.02
N PRO A 512 -21.46 -12.11 -4.32
CA PRO A 512 -20.15 -12.49 -4.86
C PRO A 512 -18.99 -11.87 -4.07
N LEU A 513 -17.93 -12.64 -3.82
CA LEU A 513 -16.78 -12.17 -3.04
C LEU A 513 -16.01 -11.09 -3.82
N GLU A 514 -16.15 -9.84 -3.38
CA GLU A 514 -15.26 -8.74 -3.76
C GLU A 514 -13.93 -8.83 -2.99
N THR A 515 -12.82 -8.46 -3.64
CA THR A 515 -11.50 -8.35 -3.01
C THR A 515 -11.12 -6.91 -2.73
N GLU A 516 -10.35 -6.69 -1.68
CA GLU A 516 -9.62 -5.45 -1.44
C GLU A 516 -8.16 -5.71 -1.04
N PHE A 517 -7.36 -4.64 -0.94
CA PHE A 517 -5.96 -4.68 -0.59
C PHE A 517 -5.73 -3.93 0.73
N GLU A 518 -5.14 -4.65 1.68
CA GLU A 518 -4.91 -4.21 3.05
C GLU A 518 -3.45 -4.49 3.45
N PHE A 519 -2.50 -4.40 2.51
CA PHE A 519 -1.12 -4.91 2.58
C PHE A 519 -1.00 -6.39 2.20
N LEU A 520 -2.04 -7.18 2.48
CA LEU A 520 -2.32 -8.45 1.81
C LEU A 520 -3.58 -8.32 0.93
N LEU A 521 -3.83 -9.31 0.07
CA LEU A 521 -5.11 -9.44 -0.62
C LEU A 521 -6.13 -10.00 0.38
N ALA A 522 -7.22 -9.26 0.60
CA ALA A 522 -8.27 -9.59 1.56
C ALA A 522 -9.64 -9.70 0.85
N PRO A 523 -10.60 -10.47 1.39
CA PRO A 523 -12.01 -10.31 1.06
C PRO A 523 -12.51 -8.96 1.59
N LYS A 524 -13.40 -8.33 0.85
CA LYS A 524 -14.05 -7.08 1.27
C LYS A 524 -15.13 -7.38 2.30
N THR A 525 -15.00 -6.77 3.48
CA THR A 525 -15.84 -7.06 4.66
C THR A 525 -16.96 -6.02 4.85
N PRO A 526 -18.11 -6.37 5.47
CA PRO A 526 -18.45 -7.69 6.03
C PRO A 526 -19.01 -8.67 5.00
N LEU A 527 -18.86 -9.97 5.26
CA LEU A 527 -19.41 -11.05 4.45
C LEU A 527 -20.54 -11.78 5.14
N SER A 528 -21.39 -12.43 4.34
CA SER A 528 -22.42 -13.33 4.83
C SER A 528 -22.51 -14.54 3.91
N LEU A 529 -22.44 -15.72 4.51
CA LEU A 529 -22.55 -17.01 3.82
C LEU A 529 -23.87 -17.67 4.22
N LYS A 530 -24.47 -18.40 3.29
CA LYS A 530 -25.64 -19.24 3.53
C LYS A 530 -25.18 -20.70 3.59
N LEU A 531 -25.42 -21.33 4.72
CA LEU A 531 -24.93 -22.67 5.08
C LEU A 531 -26.13 -23.57 5.40
N ARG A 532 -26.64 -24.32 4.41
CA ARG A 532 -27.67 -25.36 4.69
C ARG A 532 -26.96 -26.64 5.14
N ASP A 533 -27.51 -27.38 6.09
CA ASP A 533 -26.96 -28.72 6.40
C ASP A 533 -27.15 -29.68 5.21
N GLN A 534 -26.23 -30.64 5.02
CA GLN A 534 -26.32 -31.61 3.94
C GLN A 534 -27.46 -32.63 4.14
N ILE A 535 -28.63 -32.34 3.56
CA ILE A 535 -29.79 -33.22 3.43
C ILE A 535 -30.32 -33.14 1.99
N SER A 536 -30.92 -34.20 1.46
CA SER A 536 -31.44 -34.29 0.09
C SER A 536 -32.52 -33.24 -0.24
N ARG A 537 -32.43 -32.63 -1.43
CA ARG A 537 -33.21 -31.46 -1.89
C ARG A 537 -34.70 -31.70 -2.12
N VAL A 538 -35.50 -30.63 -1.93
CA VAL A 538 -36.47 -30.07 -2.91
C VAL A 538 -36.42 -28.52 -2.84
N GLU A 539 -36.91 -27.80 -3.87
CA GLU A 539 -36.83 -26.33 -4.09
C GLU A 539 -38.18 -25.62 -3.69
N MET A 540 -38.50 -24.30 -3.82
CA MET A 540 -38.12 -23.24 -4.78
C MET A 540 -38.37 -21.78 -4.24
N SER A 541 -38.70 -20.76 -5.07
CA SER A 541 -38.63 -19.26 -4.85
C SER A 541 -39.99 -18.54 -5.19
N PRO A 542 -40.20 -17.18 -5.37
CA PRO A 542 -39.35 -15.95 -5.32
C PRO A 542 -40.00 -14.61 -4.74
N ALA A 543 -39.36 -13.44 -5.01
CA ALA A 543 -39.82 -12.00 -4.98
C ALA A 543 -39.90 -11.22 -3.62
N ASP A 544 -40.00 -9.87 -3.49
CA ASP A 544 -39.44 -8.60 -4.12
C ASP A 544 -39.73 -7.39 -3.12
N ASP A 545 -39.76 -6.04 -3.32
CA ASP A 545 -39.72 -5.06 -4.44
C ASP A 545 -39.40 -3.56 -3.99
N ASN A 546 -39.08 -2.66 -4.95
CA ASN A 546 -39.24 -1.18 -5.13
C ASN A 546 -38.89 0.00 -4.12
N SER A 547 -37.94 0.88 -4.55
CA SER A 547 -37.94 2.39 -4.64
C SER A 547 -38.19 3.33 -3.40
N PHE A 548 -38.07 4.69 -3.37
CA PHE A 548 -37.88 5.82 -4.33
C PHE A 548 -37.00 7.00 -3.72
N ALA A 549 -37.00 8.25 -4.24
CA ALA A 549 -35.99 9.32 -3.90
C ALA A 549 -36.46 10.83 -3.93
N THR A 550 -35.52 11.78 -3.62
CA THR A 550 -35.49 13.28 -3.89
C THR A 550 -36.29 14.24 -2.93
N THR A 551 -36.13 15.59 -2.82
CA THR A 551 -35.34 16.66 -3.51
C THR A 551 -35.07 17.97 -2.65
N SER A 552 -33.96 18.70 -2.89
CA SER A 552 -33.73 20.18 -2.64
C SER A 552 -33.63 20.73 -1.18
N GLY A 553 -33.18 21.97 -0.87
CA GLY A 553 -32.80 23.14 -1.69
C GLY A 553 -31.85 24.16 -0.98
N ASN A 554 -31.59 25.35 -1.57
CA ASN A 554 -30.39 26.20 -1.29
C ASN A 554 -30.69 27.66 -0.82
N LYS A 555 -29.92 28.17 0.16
CA LYS A 555 -29.64 29.62 0.38
C LYS A 555 -28.23 29.87 0.96
N LYS A 556 -27.18 29.95 0.13
CA LYS A 556 -25.86 30.47 0.55
C LYS A 556 -25.04 31.04 -0.63
N ALA A 557 -24.88 32.37 -0.70
CA ALA A 557 -24.03 33.05 -1.68
C ALA A 557 -23.24 34.22 -1.05
N THR A 558 -23.94 35.21 -0.46
CA THR A 558 -23.38 36.50 -0.04
C THR A 558 -22.27 36.40 1.02
N TYR A 559 -22.43 35.54 2.02
CA TYR A 559 -21.44 35.42 3.11
C TYR A 559 -20.09 34.81 2.69
N THR A 560 -20.05 34.04 1.60
CA THR A 560 -18.86 33.27 1.21
C THR A 560 -17.73 34.17 0.70
N ILE A 561 -18.06 35.25 -0.01
CA ILE A 561 -17.07 36.11 -0.70
C ILE A 561 -16.25 36.93 0.32
N ILE A 562 -16.90 37.49 1.34
CA ILE A 562 -16.25 38.30 2.37
C ILE A 562 -15.25 37.45 3.18
N SER A 563 -15.63 36.23 3.57
CA SER A 563 -14.74 35.33 4.31
C SER A 563 -13.49 34.94 3.52
N ILE A 564 -13.58 34.79 2.19
CA ILE A 564 -12.43 34.45 1.34
C ILE A 564 -11.41 35.60 1.31
N LYS A 565 -11.85 36.86 1.16
CA LYS A 565 -10.94 38.02 1.11
C LYS A 565 -10.24 38.32 2.44
N ILE A 566 -10.86 38.00 3.58
CA ILE A 566 -10.21 38.07 4.89
C ILE A 566 -9.08 37.01 4.99
N VAL A 567 -9.33 35.77 4.57
CA VAL A 567 -8.32 34.71 4.56
C VAL A 567 -7.16 35.02 3.61
N GLU A 568 -7.44 35.60 2.43
CA GLU A 568 -6.43 36.06 1.47
C GLU A 568 -5.47 37.09 2.12
N LEU A 569 -6.02 38.12 2.79
CA LEU A 569 -5.22 39.13 3.48
C LEU A 569 -4.33 38.54 4.59
N CYS A 570 -4.87 37.64 5.42
CA CYS A 570 -4.10 36.98 6.48
C CYS A 570 -2.93 36.15 5.93
N LEU A 571 -3.13 35.40 4.85
CA LEU A 571 -2.08 34.59 4.22
C LEU A 571 -0.94 35.47 3.68
N LEU A 572 -1.26 36.62 3.07
CA LEU A 572 -0.27 37.55 2.52
C LEU A 572 0.64 38.17 3.60
N ILE A 573 0.06 38.52 4.76
CA ILE A 573 0.82 39.03 5.91
C ILE A 573 1.78 37.96 6.43
N CYS A 574 1.33 36.69 6.54
CA CYS A 574 2.21 35.57 6.90
C CYS A 574 3.32 35.33 5.85
N CYS A 575 3.02 35.41 4.55
CA CYS A 575 4.02 35.27 3.50
C CYS A 575 5.12 36.34 3.56
N LEU A 576 4.78 37.59 3.89
CA LEU A 576 5.77 38.66 4.06
C LEU A 576 6.67 38.42 5.28
N GLY A 577 6.11 37.99 6.42
CA GLY A 577 6.90 37.63 7.60
C GLY A 577 7.91 36.51 7.34
N LEU A 578 7.56 35.56 6.46
CA LEU A 578 8.45 34.46 6.04
C LEU A 578 9.53 34.87 5.02
N ILE A 579 9.45 36.07 4.45
CA ILE A 579 10.45 36.61 3.49
C ILE A 579 11.47 37.53 4.20
N ASP A 580 11.06 38.20 5.27
CA ASP A 580 11.90 39.23 5.90
C ASP A 580 13.04 38.66 6.77
N ASP A 581 12.85 37.49 7.41
CA ASP A 581 13.90 36.78 8.15
C ASP A 581 15.13 36.44 7.27
N PRO A 582 15.00 35.70 6.13
CA PRO A 582 16.14 35.43 5.25
C PRO A 582 16.69 36.67 4.53
N ALA A 583 15.97 37.81 4.52
CA ALA A 583 16.43 39.08 3.94
C ALA A 583 17.22 39.93 4.95
N THR A 584 16.86 39.89 6.23
CA THR A 584 17.51 40.67 7.30
C THR A 584 18.77 39.99 7.84
N ASN A 585 18.77 38.65 7.93
CA ASN A 585 19.89 37.86 8.44
C ASN A 585 21.21 38.08 7.65
N SER A 586 22.25 38.53 8.34
CA SER A 586 23.47 39.08 7.74
C SER A 586 24.28 38.07 6.90
N HIS A 587 24.27 36.80 7.30
CA HIS A 587 25.10 35.75 6.68
C HIS A 587 24.65 35.32 5.28
N LEU A 588 23.44 35.67 4.84
CA LEU A 588 22.91 35.29 3.51
C LEU A 588 23.12 36.36 2.42
N ARG A 589 23.50 37.59 2.79
CA ARG A 589 23.50 38.77 1.91
C ARG A 589 24.41 38.69 0.67
N VAL A 590 25.42 37.82 0.66
CA VAL A 590 26.50 37.82 -0.34
C VAL A 590 26.03 37.44 -1.76
N PHE A 591 24.85 36.82 -1.92
CA PHE A 591 24.51 36.15 -3.19
C PHE A 591 23.05 36.28 -3.69
N ILE A 592 22.26 37.25 -3.22
CA ILE A 592 20.95 37.57 -3.82
C ILE A 592 21.07 38.92 -4.54
N SER A 593 20.75 38.96 -5.84
CA SER A 593 20.83 40.24 -6.56
C SER A 593 19.72 41.20 -6.08
N PRO A 594 20.00 42.50 -5.86
CA PRO A 594 19.00 43.46 -5.38
C PRO A 594 17.73 43.53 -6.26
N ARG A 595 17.86 43.22 -7.56
CA ARG A 595 16.74 43.12 -8.51
C ARG A 595 15.71 42.05 -8.12
N VAL A 596 16.15 40.91 -7.58
CA VAL A 596 15.24 39.81 -7.20
C VAL A 596 14.46 40.20 -5.94
N MET A 597 15.14 40.71 -4.91
CA MET A 597 14.47 41.27 -3.73
C MET A 597 13.49 42.39 -4.11
N ALA A 598 13.90 43.33 -4.97
CA ALA A 598 13.04 44.41 -5.43
C ALA A 598 11.77 43.89 -6.13
N LEU A 599 11.89 42.86 -7.00
CA LEU A 599 10.70 42.22 -7.59
C LEU A 599 9.81 41.58 -6.51
N SER A 600 10.37 40.81 -5.57
CA SER A 600 9.59 40.19 -4.49
C SER A 600 8.85 41.23 -3.65
N TYR A 601 9.53 42.22 -3.07
CA TYR A 601 8.88 43.23 -2.23
C TYR A 601 7.84 44.08 -2.98
N VAL A 602 8.07 44.43 -4.26
CA VAL A 602 7.06 45.11 -5.09
C VAL A 602 5.84 44.23 -5.34
N THR A 603 6.04 42.92 -5.56
CA THR A 603 4.97 41.94 -5.82
C THR A 603 4.01 41.82 -4.63
N PHE A 604 4.54 41.72 -3.40
CA PHE A 604 3.71 41.66 -2.19
C PHE A 604 3.16 43.04 -1.79
N GLY A 605 3.97 44.10 -1.88
CA GLY A 605 3.58 45.46 -1.48
C GLY A 605 2.43 46.02 -2.33
N ALA A 606 2.48 45.85 -3.65
CA ALA A 606 1.41 46.29 -4.54
C ALA A 606 0.07 45.58 -4.24
N LEU A 607 0.12 44.29 -3.85
CA LEU A 607 -1.06 43.51 -3.58
C LEU A 607 -1.70 43.84 -2.22
N ILE A 608 -0.90 44.06 -1.16
CA ILE A 608 -1.44 44.56 0.12
C ILE A 608 -2.12 45.91 -0.07
N ILE A 609 -1.52 46.83 -0.83
CA ILE A 609 -2.12 48.14 -1.13
C ILE A 609 -3.46 47.96 -1.87
N TYR A 610 -3.52 47.08 -2.87
CA TYR A 610 -4.76 46.79 -3.60
C TYR A 610 -5.85 46.20 -2.70
N THR A 611 -5.55 45.13 -1.95
CA THR A 611 -6.53 44.47 -1.07
C THR A 611 -6.99 45.39 0.07
N ALA A 612 -6.11 46.23 0.61
CA ALA A 612 -6.49 47.24 1.60
C ALA A 612 -7.44 48.29 1.02
N ILE A 613 -7.15 48.85 -0.17
CA ILE A 613 -8.04 49.80 -0.85
C ILE A 613 -9.40 49.16 -1.15
N TYR A 614 -9.42 47.93 -1.68
CA TYR A 614 -10.65 47.20 -1.97
C TYR A 614 -11.51 46.99 -0.71
N LEU A 615 -10.90 46.54 0.41
CA LEU A 615 -11.61 46.34 1.67
C LEU A 615 -12.12 47.65 2.29
N ILE A 616 -11.39 48.75 2.14
CA ILE A 616 -11.82 50.09 2.58
C ILE A 616 -13.04 50.54 1.75
N MET A 617 -12.99 50.45 0.41
CA MET A 617 -14.12 50.85 -0.44
C MET A 617 -15.36 49.99 -0.19
N ALA A 618 -15.19 48.67 0.01
CA ALA A 618 -16.28 47.78 0.40
C ALA A 618 -16.88 48.05 1.79
N LEU A 619 -16.13 48.69 2.71
CA LEU A 619 -16.60 49.11 4.04
C LEU A 619 -17.33 50.45 4.04
N PHE A 620 -17.01 51.35 3.10
CA PHE A 620 -17.63 52.68 3.00
C PHE A 620 -18.80 52.77 2.00
N GLY A 621 -19.11 51.69 1.28
CA GLY A 621 -20.32 51.56 0.47
C GLY A 621 -20.20 52.04 -0.98
N ASP A 622 -19.17 52.84 -1.31
CA ASP A 622 -18.85 53.22 -2.70
C ASP A 622 -18.23 52.05 -3.48
N LEU A 623 -19.10 51.12 -3.89
CA LEU A 623 -18.75 50.06 -4.83
C LEU A 623 -18.41 50.66 -6.19
N THR A 624 -17.14 50.59 -6.58
CA THR A 624 -16.70 50.96 -7.93
C THR A 624 -17.48 50.12 -8.96
N PRO A 625 -18.04 50.73 -10.03
CA PRO A 625 -18.83 50.00 -11.02
C PRO A 625 -18.14 48.73 -11.51
N TRP A 626 -18.88 47.64 -11.68
CA TRP A 626 -18.30 46.31 -11.97
C TRP A 626 -17.33 46.30 -13.16
N ARG A 627 -17.54 47.20 -14.14
CA ARG A 627 -16.66 47.42 -15.29
C ARG A 627 -15.27 47.96 -14.92
N THR A 628 -15.16 48.90 -13.97
CA THR A 628 -13.86 49.43 -13.51
C THR A 628 -13.16 48.47 -12.56
N ALA A 629 -13.91 47.76 -11.69
CA ALA A 629 -13.38 46.65 -10.91
C ALA A 629 -12.77 45.54 -11.80
N THR A 630 -13.50 45.14 -12.85
CA THR A 630 -13.03 44.18 -13.87
C THR A 630 -11.75 44.68 -14.56
N LEU A 631 -11.67 45.97 -14.93
CA LEU A 631 -10.49 46.54 -15.57
C LEU A 631 -9.26 46.51 -14.65
N TRP A 632 -9.42 46.84 -13.37
CA TRP A 632 -8.32 46.76 -12.40
C TRP A 632 -7.86 45.32 -12.15
N ALA A 633 -8.79 44.37 -12.01
CA ALA A 633 -8.45 42.95 -11.87
C ALA A 633 -7.74 42.40 -13.12
N LEU A 634 -8.12 42.84 -14.32
CA LEU A 634 -7.45 42.49 -15.58
C LEU A 634 -6.02 43.05 -15.67
N ILE A 635 -5.81 44.31 -15.23
CA ILE A 635 -4.47 44.91 -15.12
C ILE A 635 -3.63 44.13 -14.10
N GLY A 636 -4.21 43.75 -12.96
CA GLY A 636 -3.60 42.85 -11.98
C GLY A 636 -3.14 41.54 -12.61
N PHE A 637 -4.05 40.80 -13.26
CA PHE A 637 -3.74 39.56 -13.97
C PHE A 637 -2.53 39.70 -14.91
N ILE A 638 -2.52 40.71 -15.78
CA ILE A 638 -1.43 40.94 -16.75
C ILE A 638 -0.09 41.20 -16.04
N LEU A 639 -0.07 42.04 -15.00
CA LEU A 639 1.14 42.35 -14.25
C LEU A 639 1.68 41.14 -13.48
N PHE A 640 0.82 40.36 -12.83
CA PHE A 640 1.25 39.16 -12.10
C PHE A 640 1.70 38.02 -13.04
N VAL A 641 1.08 37.84 -14.22
CA VAL A 641 1.61 36.94 -15.26
C VAL A 641 2.99 37.39 -15.75
N ALA A 642 3.19 38.69 -15.98
CA ALA A 642 4.49 39.21 -16.42
C ALA A 642 5.60 39.04 -15.37
N VAL A 643 5.31 39.30 -14.09
CA VAL A 643 6.23 39.05 -12.97
C VAL A 643 6.56 37.57 -12.85
N CYS A 644 5.54 36.70 -12.87
CA CYS A 644 5.68 35.25 -12.83
C CYS A 644 6.60 34.73 -13.95
N ALA A 645 6.36 35.17 -15.19
CA ALA A 645 7.18 34.79 -16.34
C ALA A 645 8.64 35.26 -16.24
N LEU A 646 8.88 36.46 -15.70
CA LEU A 646 10.23 36.98 -15.43
C LEU A 646 10.94 36.15 -14.35
N LEU A 647 10.26 35.80 -13.26
CA LEU A 647 10.83 34.99 -12.17
C LEU A 647 11.15 33.56 -12.63
N PHE A 648 10.26 32.91 -13.41
CA PHE A 648 10.54 31.57 -13.96
C PHE A 648 11.69 31.58 -14.99
N ARG A 649 11.79 32.61 -15.84
CA ARG A 649 12.93 32.75 -16.76
C ARG A 649 14.23 32.93 -15.99
N ASP A 650 14.24 33.80 -14.99
CA ASP A 650 15.44 34.09 -14.22
C ASP A 650 15.84 32.88 -13.34
N TRP A 651 14.87 32.10 -12.83
CA TRP A 651 15.09 30.77 -12.23
C TRP A 651 15.76 29.78 -13.19
N SER A 652 15.22 29.60 -14.41
CA SER A 652 15.82 28.69 -15.39
C SER A 652 17.25 29.11 -15.72
N SER A 653 17.48 30.41 -15.96
CA SER A 653 18.82 30.93 -16.23
C SER A 653 19.81 30.78 -15.06
N THR A 654 19.32 30.56 -13.84
CA THR A 654 20.12 30.31 -12.64
C THR A 654 20.40 28.80 -12.46
N LYS A 655 19.41 27.96 -12.77
CA LYS A 655 19.52 26.50 -12.76
C LYS A 655 20.62 26.02 -13.71
N ASP A 656 20.65 26.55 -14.93
CA ASP A 656 21.55 26.10 -15.99
C ASP A 656 23.00 26.61 -15.83
N ARG A 657 23.33 27.27 -14.71
CA ARG A 657 24.65 27.91 -14.46
C ARG A 657 25.40 27.40 -13.22
N ASN A 658 24.80 26.57 -12.38
CA ASN A 658 25.45 26.04 -11.17
C ASN A 658 25.83 24.56 -11.36
N TYR A 659 27.13 24.29 -11.48
CA TYR A 659 27.68 22.96 -11.76
C TYR A 659 28.03 22.12 -10.52
N TRP A 660 27.81 22.66 -9.32
CA TRP A 660 28.00 22.00 -8.01
C TRP A 660 26.79 22.24 -7.11
N HIS A 661 26.65 21.44 -6.05
CA HIS A 661 25.44 21.30 -5.21
C HIS A 661 24.59 22.58 -5.06
N PRO A 662 23.29 22.53 -5.40
CA PRO A 662 22.44 23.71 -5.38
C PRO A 662 22.26 24.23 -3.95
N ASN A 663 22.57 25.50 -3.74
CA ASN A 663 22.17 26.24 -2.54
C ASN A 663 20.65 26.50 -2.62
N MET A 664 19.87 25.47 -2.28
CA MET A 664 18.48 25.30 -2.72
C MET A 664 17.59 26.49 -2.35
N HIS A 665 17.77 27.05 -1.15
CA HIS A 665 17.02 28.19 -0.61
C HIS A 665 16.83 29.36 -1.59
N ARG A 666 17.79 29.63 -2.50
CA ARG A 666 17.63 30.68 -3.52
C ARG A 666 16.71 30.28 -4.68
N LEU A 667 16.82 29.03 -5.13
CA LEU A 667 15.93 28.49 -6.15
C LEU A 667 14.51 28.32 -5.58
N ASP A 668 14.42 27.90 -4.33
CA ASP A 668 13.15 27.72 -3.60
C ASP A 668 12.45 29.08 -3.38
N LEU A 669 13.16 30.13 -2.96
CA LEU A 669 12.59 31.48 -2.80
C LEU A 669 12.08 32.08 -4.12
N VAL A 670 12.83 31.92 -5.22
CA VAL A 670 12.39 32.39 -6.54
C VAL A 670 11.19 31.57 -7.04
N MET A 671 11.19 30.25 -6.85
CA MET A 671 10.06 29.39 -7.21
C MET A 671 8.81 29.67 -6.37
N ALA A 672 8.96 29.90 -5.06
CA ALA A 672 7.87 30.28 -4.18
C ALA A 672 7.27 31.63 -4.58
N THR A 673 8.12 32.63 -4.86
CA THR A 673 7.65 33.94 -5.35
C THR A 673 6.94 33.81 -6.71
N ALA A 674 7.48 33.01 -7.64
CA ALA A 674 6.86 32.76 -8.95
C ALA A 674 5.53 32.01 -8.85
N ALA A 675 5.44 31.02 -7.95
CA ALA A 675 4.23 30.24 -7.71
C ALA A 675 3.14 31.07 -7.03
N ILE A 676 3.48 31.89 -6.03
CA ILE A 676 2.55 32.85 -5.42
C ILE A 676 2.06 33.84 -6.48
N SER A 677 2.97 34.41 -7.28
CA SER A 677 2.64 35.31 -8.37
C SER A 677 1.70 34.66 -9.41
N LEU A 678 1.85 33.37 -9.70
CA LEU A 678 0.95 32.60 -10.57
C LEU A 678 -0.43 32.36 -9.93
N VAL A 679 -0.48 31.95 -8.66
CA VAL A 679 -1.74 31.73 -7.93
C VAL A 679 -2.53 33.03 -7.83
N THR A 680 -1.87 34.13 -7.50
CA THR A 680 -2.44 35.48 -7.54
C THR A 680 -2.99 35.84 -8.92
N ALA A 681 -2.26 35.58 -10.00
CA ALA A 681 -2.76 35.83 -11.35
C ALA A 681 -4.04 35.01 -11.64
N LEU A 682 -4.08 33.74 -11.25
CA LEU A 682 -5.27 32.89 -11.40
C LEU A 682 -6.45 33.36 -10.55
N ILE A 683 -6.21 33.93 -9.36
CA ILE A 683 -7.25 34.58 -8.54
C ILE A 683 -7.81 35.81 -9.28
N TYR A 684 -6.97 36.71 -9.79
CA TYR A 684 -7.43 37.87 -10.57
C TYR A 684 -8.19 37.47 -11.84
N LEU A 685 -7.76 36.41 -12.54
CA LEU A 685 -8.47 35.88 -13.71
C LEU A 685 -9.85 35.32 -13.33
N LEU A 686 -9.95 34.60 -12.21
CA LEU A 686 -11.23 34.12 -11.70
C LEU A 686 -12.14 35.27 -11.27
N ASP A 687 -11.59 36.31 -10.65
CA ASP A 687 -12.31 37.51 -10.22
C ASP A 687 -12.89 38.28 -11.41
N VAL A 688 -12.09 38.45 -12.48
CA VAL A 688 -12.54 38.98 -13.80
C VAL A 688 -13.68 38.13 -14.38
N LEU A 689 -13.52 36.80 -14.43
CA LEU A 689 -14.53 35.90 -15.01
C LEU A 689 -15.84 35.88 -14.22
N LEU A 690 -15.79 35.96 -12.88
CA LEU A 690 -16.97 36.03 -12.04
C LEU A 690 -17.64 37.41 -12.11
N THR A 691 -16.86 38.50 -12.05
CA THR A 691 -17.39 39.87 -12.11
C THR A 691 -18.06 40.16 -13.45
N ILE A 692 -17.45 39.73 -14.57
CA ILE A 692 -18.10 39.80 -15.89
C ILE A 692 -19.37 38.95 -15.92
N ARG A 693 -19.35 37.72 -15.39
CA ARG A 693 -20.52 36.84 -15.41
C ARG A 693 -21.71 37.45 -14.69
N PHE A 694 -21.55 37.93 -13.46
CA PHE A 694 -22.65 38.51 -12.68
C PHE A 694 -23.04 39.90 -13.18
N GLY A 695 -22.07 40.75 -13.57
CA GLY A 695 -22.33 42.08 -14.12
C GLY A 695 -23.07 42.09 -15.46
N VAL A 696 -22.89 41.05 -16.29
CA VAL A 696 -23.64 40.88 -17.55
C VAL A 696 -25.07 40.35 -17.33
N HIS A 697 -25.36 39.72 -16.19
CA HIS A 697 -26.71 39.24 -15.85
C HIS A 697 -27.56 40.28 -15.09
N GLY A 698 -26.97 41.40 -14.67
CA GLY A 698 -27.64 42.42 -13.84
C GLY A 698 -27.64 42.10 -12.34
N ASP A 699 -26.90 41.07 -11.90
CA ASP A 699 -26.80 40.68 -10.47
C ASP A 699 -25.85 41.60 -9.65
N LEU A 700 -25.33 42.67 -10.25
CA LEU A 700 -24.35 43.61 -9.68
C LEU A 700 -24.64 45.10 -10.02
N GLU A 701 -25.89 45.41 -10.36
CA GLU A 701 -26.45 46.78 -10.45
C GLU A 701 -27.62 46.91 -9.46
#